data_AF-A0A7V1PXI4-F1
#
_entry.id   AF-A0A7V1PXI4-F1
#
_cell.length_a   1.000
_cell.length_b   1.000
_cell.length_c   1.000
_cell.angle_alpha   90.00
_cell.angle_beta   90.00
_cell.angle_gamma   90.00
#
_symmetry.space_group_name_H-M   'P 1'
#
loop_
_entity.id
_entity.type
_entity.pdbx_description
1 polymer ?
#
loop_
_entity_poly.entity_id
_entity_poly.type
_entity_poly.pdbx_seq_one_letter_code
_entity_poly.pdbx_strand_id
1 'polypeptide(L)'
;MEVVKNTPKTSATYPKGEAGRGLNNLPYLKTFRKNLRNNLTPAEAALWKLLQKKQLDGRKFRRQHSVANYILDFYCPSEKLAIELDGQGHFEATQAEYDYERDLFLKYCGIKVLRFENKWVWENTEGLLQAIRDEFGWWTTPAPPLKGGEQQGVAKADIETYIRNGHFALEHDQRVARKGKETPDYKYIIPESIRKNADLIDKKLTEIRICDPAIGSGAFPVGLLHELVNAQLVIKPHLSKGYFAEKLRKNGIEPNDTNNSESRYVYRLKRHIIQESIYGVDIDASAIDIARLRLWLSMVVDEDDLDPIETLPNLDYKIVCGNSLIGMPENAMHDLNVEKELEALKQQFYNENNENKKKTLRTQINTKIRELLDSAETFAGYKIDFDFKLFFSEVWHEKGGFDVVIGNPPYVGISKVDYKNILKQIKYETYATTGDLYVLFYENGYKILKPKGNVNLITSNKWINASYGSKTRKFFAKKTNPQILIDFARIRIFPNATVFVNILMLEKSKPTGNVDAVAVQGKSIPSVPLNRYFEKNKIELSVKGEEIWKISSEKGLVINQKILAIGTPLKDWDGIEFYRGITSGFNEAFYIDTETKNELIKKSENNSKIIKPLLRGKDIKRWIYDFKKLYIINTHNGVREKNIKPVNVKKDYPTIYDYLLLYYDDKSPRAIQKKDGTFQTLKDRADQGDDWTNLRNCAFLEEFSKPKIVWIEISDRANFSYDTNGHFLTNSAYFISGKNLKYLLAVLNSSVADYYFFQITAKIAGGRKRYTKQYVEKVPIPQISKKEQLPYELLVDYVISSKSLSNELTFNFFEQLLDAIVFELYFPEELKSANKEILKHLGDLKPISSPPLKGGVSEGRGGQELTQEEKLAIIQAEFERLHDPNHPVRNAIETLDSIEEVRIIKEALK
;
A
#
# COMPACT_ATOMS: atom_id res chain seq x y z
N MET A 1 -47.37 -5.35 32.02
CA MET A 1 -46.20 -5.64 31.18
C MET A 1 -45.30 -4.41 31.25
N GLU A 2 -44.47 -4.25 32.28
CA GLU A 2 -43.10 -4.82 32.39
C GLU A 2 -42.16 -4.29 31.28
N VAL A 3 -40.98 -3.71 31.48
CA VAL A 3 -40.14 -3.33 32.65
C VAL A 3 -39.34 -2.08 32.21
N VAL A 4 -39.10 -1.17 33.16
CA VAL A 4 -38.44 0.13 33.02
C VAL A 4 -36.93 0.00 32.74
N LYS A 5 -36.46 0.67 31.69
CA LYS A 5 -35.03 0.98 31.45
C LYS A 5 -34.58 2.08 32.42
N ASN A 6 -33.55 1.84 33.21
CA ASN A 6 -32.80 2.87 33.96
C ASN A 6 -31.30 2.56 33.94
N THR A 7 -30.59 3.13 32.97
CA THR A 7 -29.12 3.33 33.02
C THR A 7 -28.88 4.84 33.14
N PRO A 8 -28.11 5.33 34.13
CA PRO A 8 -27.90 6.77 34.29
C PRO A 8 -27.01 7.32 33.17
N LYS A 9 -27.48 8.38 32.52
CA LYS A 9 -26.67 9.30 31.72
C LYS A 9 -25.68 10.02 32.63
N THR A 10 -24.39 9.90 32.40
CA THR A 10 -23.37 10.78 33.00
C THR A 10 -22.90 11.82 32.00
N SER A 11 -23.76 12.80 31.74
CA SER A 11 -23.34 14.15 31.36
C SER A 11 -23.52 15.01 32.61
N ALA A 12 -22.45 15.26 33.36
CA ALA A 12 -22.46 16.21 34.47
C ALA A 12 -21.42 17.29 34.18
N THR A 13 -21.91 18.44 33.74
CA THR A 13 -21.18 19.71 33.79
C THR A 13 -20.89 20.05 35.25
N TYR A 14 -19.64 20.34 35.58
CA TYR A 14 -19.28 20.89 36.90
C TYR A 14 -19.69 22.37 36.97
N PRO A 15 -20.36 22.83 38.04
CA PRO A 15 -20.56 24.25 38.27
C PRO A 15 -19.19 24.92 38.55
N LYS A 16 -18.93 26.04 37.88
CA LYS A 16 -17.81 26.95 38.18
C LYS A 16 -17.96 27.51 39.59
N GLY A 17 -16.92 27.39 40.42
CA GLY A 17 -16.77 28.11 41.69
C GLY A 17 -16.28 27.23 42.85
N GLU A 18 -15.24 27.71 43.53
CA GLU A 18 -14.62 27.18 44.77
C GLU A 18 -13.41 26.24 44.61
N ALA A 19 -12.24 26.84 44.38
CA ALA A 19 -10.93 26.26 44.61
C ALA A 19 -10.73 25.93 46.11
N GLY A 20 -10.35 24.67 46.41
CA GLY A 20 -9.87 24.30 47.76
C GLY A 20 -10.34 22.98 48.38
N ARG A 21 -10.92 22.01 47.64
CA ARG A 21 -11.24 20.69 48.24
C ARG A 21 -10.33 19.59 47.70
N GLY A 22 -9.51 19.04 48.59
CA GLY A 22 -8.70 17.85 48.29
C GLY A 22 -9.55 16.70 47.75
N LEU A 23 -8.93 15.85 46.93
CA LEU A 23 -9.51 14.68 46.25
C LEU A 23 -10.34 13.75 47.16
N ASN A 24 -10.21 13.89 48.48
CA ASN A 24 -10.91 13.08 49.46
C ASN A 24 -12.31 13.64 49.75
N ASN A 25 -13.31 12.76 49.72
CA ASN A 25 -14.65 13.03 50.22
C ASN A 25 -15.42 14.14 49.49
N LEU A 26 -15.32 14.19 48.15
CA LEU A 26 -15.99 15.17 47.29
C LEU A 26 -17.49 15.37 47.66
N PRO A 27 -17.96 16.62 47.83
CA PRO A 27 -19.27 16.91 48.41
C PRO A 27 -20.45 16.27 47.65
N TYR A 28 -20.38 16.17 46.33
CA TYR A 28 -21.48 15.60 45.53
C TYR A 28 -21.64 14.07 45.74
N LEU A 29 -20.60 13.36 46.19
CA LEU A 29 -20.65 11.94 46.57
C LEU A 29 -21.12 11.72 48.02
N LYS A 30 -21.45 12.78 48.77
CA LYS A 30 -21.80 12.68 50.20
C LYS A 30 -23.03 11.81 50.45
N THR A 31 -24.07 11.96 49.63
CA THR A 31 -25.31 11.19 49.75
C THR A 31 -25.08 9.70 49.44
N PHE A 32 -24.27 9.42 48.42
CA PHE A 32 -23.93 8.06 48.00
C PHE A 32 -23.10 7.34 49.07
N ARG A 33 -22.05 7.99 49.60
CA ARG A 33 -21.26 7.47 50.73
C ARG A 33 -22.11 7.26 51.98
N LYS A 34 -23.08 8.15 52.27
CA LYS A 34 -23.98 7.99 53.41
C LYS A 34 -24.87 6.75 53.24
N ASN A 35 -25.38 6.51 52.03
CA ASN A 35 -26.17 5.33 51.70
C ASN A 35 -25.33 4.04 51.89
N LEU A 36 -24.14 3.97 51.29
CA LEU A 36 -23.25 2.81 51.44
C LEU A 36 -22.84 2.54 52.90
N ARG A 37 -22.58 3.58 53.70
CA ARG A 37 -22.29 3.43 55.14
C ARG A 37 -23.46 2.89 55.97
N ASN A 38 -24.69 3.12 55.52
CA ASN A 38 -25.91 2.67 56.19
C ASN A 38 -26.34 1.27 55.72
N ASN A 39 -25.84 0.81 54.57
CA ASN A 39 -26.19 -0.45 53.93
C ASN A 39 -24.93 -1.29 53.62
N LEU A 40 -24.04 -1.43 54.62
CA LEU A 40 -22.84 -2.26 54.48
C LEU A 40 -23.23 -3.74 54.29
N THR A 41 -22.46 -4.45 53.48
CA THR A 41 -22.57 -5.91 53.40
C THR A 41 -22.19 -6.56 54.75
N PRO A 42 -22.64 -7.80 55.04
CA PRO A 42 -22.24 -8.50 56.26
C PRO A 42 -20.72 -8.60 56.45
N ALA A 43 -19.97 -8.81 55.36
CA ALA A 43 -18.51 -8.88 55.37
C ALA A 43 -17.87 -7.52 55.66
N GLU A 44 -18.33 -6.43 55.02
CA GLU A 44 -17.87 -5.07 55.34
C GLU A 44 -18.18 -4.67 56.79
N ALA A 45 -19.38 -5.00 57.28
CA ALA A 45 -19.76 -4.70 58.66
C ALA A 45 -18.86 -5.44 59.67
N ALA A 46 -18.47 -6.67 59.36
CA ALA A 46 -17.57 -7.47 60.17
C ALA A 46 -16.13 -6.95 60.14
N LEU A 47 -15.57 -6.69 58.97
CA LEU A 47 -14.22 -6.11 58.85
C LEU A 47 -14.14 -4.71 59.49
N TRP A 48 -15.20 -3.90 59.36
CA TRP A 48 -15.25 -2.59 60.00
C TRP A 48 -15.14 -2.67 61.53
N LYS A 49 -15.73 -3.70 62.18
CA LYS A 49 -15.60 -3.88 63.63
C LYS A 49 -14.14 -4.07 64.06
N LEU A 50 -13.32 -4.66 63.21
CA LEU A 50 -11.90 -4.93 63.43
C LEU A 50 -11.01 -3.71 63.10
N LEU A 51 -11.40 -2.89 62.13
CA LEU A 51 -10.61 -1.72 61.70
C LEU A 51 -10.97 -0.41 62.42
N GLN A 52 -12.21 -0.28 62.92
CA GLN A 52 -12.68 0.95 63.57
C GLN A 52 -11.92 1.26 64.86
N LYS A 53 -11.99 2.51 65.32
CA LYS A 53 -11.36 2.97 66.58
C LYS A 53 -9.85 2.71 66.66
N LYS A 54 -9.15 2.62 65.52
CA LYS A 54 -7.69 2.38 65.43
C LYS A 54 -7.25 1.04 66.03
N GLN A 55 -8.12 0.04 65.99
CA GLN A 55 -7.85 -1.28 66.57
C GLN A 55 -6.74 -2.06 65.87
N LEU A 56 -6.45 -1.78 64.59
CA LEU A 56 -5.33 -2.36 63.87
C LEU A 56 -4.08 -1.46 63.99
N ASP A 57 -3.18 -1.82 64.91
CA ASP A 57 -1.87 -1.20 65.18
C ASP A 57 -1.89 0.34 65.28
N GLY A 58 -2.97 0.89 65.85
CA GLY A 58 -3.13 2.33 66.03
C GLY A 58 -3.44 3.11 64.73
N ARG A 59 -3.60 2.44 63.59
CA ARG A 59 -3.85 3.06 62.28
C ARG A 59 -5.32 3.44 62.09
N LYS A 60 -5.58 4.63 61.55
CA LYS A 60 -6.95 5.15 61.40
C LYS A 60 -7.52 4.78 60.03
N PHE A 61 -8.39 3.79 59.99
CA PHE A 61 -9.19 3.45 58.81
C PHE A 61 -10.50 4.27 58.76
N ARG A 62 -10.96 4.53 57.53
CA ARG A 62 -12.23 5.19 57.21
C ARG A 62 -13.02 4.26 56.29
N ARG A 63 -14.30 4.02 56.58
CA ARG A 63 -15.18 3.23 55.70
C ARG A 63 -15.91 4.07 54.65
N GLN A 64 -16.11 3.50 53.46
CA GLN A 64 -16.86 4.09 52.35
C GLN A 64 -16.38 5.53 52.11
N HIS A 65 -15.08 5.64 51.88
CA HIS A 65 -14.35 6.90 51.78
C HIS A 65 -14.07 7.17 50.30
N SER A 66 -14.46 8.34 49.80
CA SER A 66 -14.23 8.64 48.38
C SER A 66 -12.88 9.29 48.14
N VAL A 67 -12.22 8.86 47.08
CA VAL A 67 -11.04 9.50 46.49
C VAL A 67 -11.38 9.79 45.03
N ALA A 68 -11.40 11.06 44.67
CA ALA A 68 -12.01 11.57 43.46
C ALA A 68 -13.45 11.03 43.29
N ASN A 69 -13.71 10.38 42.15
CA ASN A 69 -15.02 9.86 41.78
C ASN A 69 -15.26 8.43 42.28
N TYR A 70 -14.26 7.80 42.92
CA TYR A 70 -14.33 6.41 43.40
C TYR A 70 -14.58 6.37 44.90
N ILE A 71 -15.40 5.41 45.35
CA ILE A 71 -15.68 5.17 46.77
C ILE A 71 -15.01 3.86 47.15
N LEU A 72 -14.11 3.93 48.14
CA LEU A 72 -13.35 2.80 48.65
C LEU A 72 -14.04 2.22 49.89
N ASP A 73 -14.15 0.89 49.99
CA ASP A 73 -14.79 0.23 51.13
C ASP A 73 -14.10 0.60 52.45
N PHE A 74 -12.77 0.52 52.49
CA PHE A 74 -11.95 1.03 53.59
C PHE A 74 -10.70 1.74 53.09
N TYR A 75 -10.32 2.83 53.75
CA TYR A 75 -9.12 3.59 53.42
C TYR A 75 -8.38 4.06 54.67
N CYS A 76 -7.07 3.81 54.71
CA CYS A 76 -6.14 4.32 55.71
C CYS A 76 -5.24 5.41 55.12
N PRO A 77 -5.48 6.70 55.43
CA PRO A 77 -4.69 7.79 54.88
C PRO A 77 -3.22 7.80 55.30
N SER A 78 -2.90 7.36 56.54
CA SER A 78 -1.51 7.34 57.00
C SER A 78 -0.68 6.30 56.25
N GLU A 79 -1.33 5.21 55.82
CA GLU A 79 -0.68 4.12 55.12
C GLU A 79 -0.82 4.18 53.59
N LYS A 80 -1.51 5.22 53.08
CA LYS A 80 -1.98 5.31 51.70
C LYS A 80 -2.49 3.96 51.18
N LEU A 81 -3.34 3.31 51.98
CA LEU A 81 -3.77 1.92 51.77
C LEU A 81 -5.30 1.85 51.71
N ALA A 82 -5.85 1.32 50.63
CA ALA A 82 -7.26 1.01 50.46
C ALA A 82 -7.50 -0.49 50.57
N ILE A 83 -8.65 -0.90 51.10
CA ILE A 83 -9.08 -2.29 51.20
C ILE A 83 -10.48 -2.38 50.60
N GLU A 84 -10.68 -3.29 49.65
CA GLU A 84 -11.97 -3.59 49.02
C GLU A 84 -12.39 -5.06 49.29
N LEU A 85 -13.68 -5.29 49.45
CA LEU A 85 -14.25 -6.62 49.67
C LEU A 85 -15.16 -7.04 48.50
N ASP A 86 -14.70 -7.97 47.66
CA ASP A 86 -15.38 -8.36 46.42
C ASP A 86 -16.23 -9.64 46.59
N GLY A 87 -17.36 -9.74 45.86
CA GLY A 87 -18.20 -10.95 45.70
C GLY A 87 -17.85 -11.75 44.43
N GLN A 88 -18.20 -13.04 44.36
CA GLN A 88 -17.88 -13.93 43.23
C GLN A 88 -18.30 -13.32 41.86
N GLY A 89 -17.34 -13.17 40.94
CA GLY A 89 -17.46 -12.34 39.75
C GLY A 89 -18.16 -12.99 38.55
N HIS A 90 -19.04 -12.23 37.90
CA HIS A 90 -19.45 -12.43 36.51
C HIS A 90 -18.57 -11.58 35.59
N PHE A 91 -17.93 -12.20 34.58
CA PHE A 91 -17.05 -11.53 33.62
C PHE A 91 -17.87 -10.91 32.46
N GLU A 92 -18.03 -9.59 32.48
CA GLU A 92 -18.36 -8.77 31.31
C GLU A 92 -17.19 -7.80 31.02
N ALA A 93 -16.79 -7.69 29.74
CA ALA A 93 -15.56 -6.98 29.32
C ALA A 93 -15.54 -5.48 29.70
N THR A 94 -16.71 -4.84 29.77
CA THR A 94 -16.88 -3.41 30.09
C THR A 94 -16.64 -3.08 31.57
N GLN A 95 -16.92 -4.01 32.48
CA GLN A 95 -16.67 -3.82 33.92
C GLN A 95 -15.18 -3.95 34.24
N ALA A 96 -14.47 -4.84 33.53
CA ALA A 96 -13.02 -5.04 33.68
C ALA A 96 -12.19 -3.81 33.22
N GLU A 97 -12.64 -3.10 32.19
CA GLU A 97 -12.03 -1.85 31.70
C GLU A 97 -12.24 -0.70 32.70
N TYR A 98 -13.46 -0.54 33.24
CA TYR A 98 -13.74 0.47 34.27
C TYR A 98 -12.98 0.23 35.59
N ASP A 99 -12.89 -1.02 36.03
CA ASP A 99 -12.11 -1.40 37.22
C ASP A 99 -10.59 -1.32 36.97
N TYR A 100 -10.15 -1.40 35.70
CA TYR A 100 -8.77 -1.15 35.29
C TYR A 100 -8.39 0.33 35.35
N GLU A 101 -9.21 1.22 34.80
CA GLU A 101 -9.01 2.67 34.90
C GLU A 101 -9.04 3.16 36.35
N ARG A 102 -9.95 2.61 37.16
CA ARG A 102 -10.05 2.90 38.60
C ARG A 102 -8.80 2.52 39.37
N ASP A 103 -8.28 1.30 39.18
CA ASP A 103 -7.10 0.83 39.91
C ASP A 103 -5.83 1.59 39.47
N LEU A 104 -5.73 1.94 38.18
CA LEU A 104 -4.67 2.81 37.66
C LEU A 104 -4.70 4.19 38.35
N PHE A 105 -5.88 4.78 38.48
CA PHE A 105 -6.08 6.08 39.11
C PHE A 105 -5.76 6.08 40.61
N LEU A 106 -6.13 5.03 41.35
CA LEU A 106 -5.82 4.94 42.78
C LEU A 106 -4.32 4.73 43.02
N LYS A 107 -3.66 3.90 42.19
CA LYS A 107 -2.19 3.72 42.23
C LYS A 107 -1.46 5.02 41.90
N TYR A 108 -1.97 5.75 40.92
CA TYR A 108 -1.50 7.09 40.56
C TYR A 108 -1.61 8.09 41.72
N CYS A 109 -2.68 8.04 42.50
CA CYS A 109 -2.84 8.82 43.73
C CYS A 109 -1.87 8.41 44.87
N GLY A 110 -0.96 7.47 44.59
CA GLY A 110 -0.05 6.88 45.56
C GLY A 110 -0.77 6.01 46.59
N ILE A 111 -1.96 5.49 46.26
CA ILE A 111 -2.75 4.62 47.14
C ILE A 111 -2.60 3.18 46.65
N LYS A 112 -2.12 2.30 47.54
CA LYS A 112 -2.10 0.86 47.28
C LYS A 112 -3.47 0.28 47.63
N VAL A 113 -4.02 -0.56 46.77
CA VAL A 113 -5.33 -1.20 46.98
C VAL A 113 -5.12 -2.69 47.24
N LEU A 114 -5.65 -3.18 48.36
CA LEU A 114 -5.74 -4.60 48.68
C LEU A 114 -7.17 -5.07 48.46
N ARG A 115 -7.36 -6.22 47.81
CA ARG A 115 -8.68 -6.80 47.56
C ARG A 115 -8.77 -8.18 48.21
N PHE A 116 -9.87 -8.42 48.93
CA PHE A 116 -10.14 -9.71 49.56
C PHE A 116 -11.53 -10.22 49.14
N GLU A 117 -11.67 -11.54 49.00
CA GLU A 117 -13.00 -12.14 48.84
C GLU A 117 -13.78 -12.03 50.17
N ASN A 118 -15.08 -11.74 50.10
CA ASN A 118 -15.96 -11.60 51.26
C ASN A 118 -15.83 -12.74 52.31
N LYS A 119 -15.56 -13.98 51.87
CA LYS A 119 -15.42 -15.14 52.75
C LYS A 119 -14.19 -15.08 53.66
N TRP A 120 -13.12 -14.39 53.24
CA TRP A 120 -11.87 -14.29 54.02
C TRP A 120 -12.07 -13.61 55.38
N VAL A 121 -13.04 -12.70 55.47
CA VAL A 121 -13.37 -12.02 56.73
C VAL A 121 -13.80 -13.02 57.81
N TRP A 122 -14.38 -14.16 57.42
CA TRP A 122 -14.90 -15.20 58.32
C TRP A 122 -14.01 -16.44 58.40
N GLU A 123 -13.42 -16.85 57.26
CA GLU A 123 -12.65 -18.09 57.15
C GLU A 123 -11.18 -17.92 57.57
N ASN A 124 -10.62 -16.70 57.45
CA ASN A 124 -9.22 -16.42 57.78
C ASN A 124 -9.00 -14.96 58.22
N THR A 125 -9.67 -14.57 59.31
CA THR A 125 -9.63 -13.19 59.81
C THR A 125 -8.20 -12.75 60.18
N GLU A 126 -7.42 -13.58 60.86
CA GLU A 126 -6.06 -13.19 61.29
C GLU A 126 -5.10 -13.08 60.10
N GLY A 127 -5.21 -13.98 59.11
CA GLY A 127 -4.43 -13.88 57.88
C GLY A 127 -4.77 -12.63 57.06
N LEU A 128 -6.05 -12.24 57.02
CA LEU A 128 -6.48 -10.99 56.39
C LEU A 128 -5.88 -9.77 57.10
N LEU A 129 -5.93 -9.72 58.44
CA LEU A 129 -5.35 -8.62 59.21
C LEU A 129 -3.83 -8.56 59.04
N GLN A 130 -3.14 -9.71 59.02
CA GLN A 130 -1.70 -9.76 58.80
C GLN A 130 -1.32 -9.24 57.40
N ALA A 131 -2.06 -9.62 56.36
CA ALA A 131 -1.82 -9.11 55.01
C ALA A 131 -1.98 -7.58 54.90
N ILE A 132 -2.85 -6.99 55.73
CA ILE A 132 -2.96 -5.52 55.83
C ILE A 132 -1.74 -4.93 56.56
N ARG A 133 -1.29 -5.58 57.65
CA ARG A 133 -0.12 -5.13 58.44
C ARG A 133 1.18 -5.14 57.64
N ASP A 134 1.40 -6.18 56.84
CA ASP A 134 2.61 -6.37 56.04
C ASP A 134 2.83 -5.22 55.03
N GLU A 135 1.77 -4.46 54.73
CA GLU A 135 1.80 -3.35 53.79
C GLU A 135 1.98 -1.98 54.46
N PHE A 136 2.09 -1.91 55.78
CA PHE A 136 2.38 -0.67 56.47
C PHE A 136 3.79 -0.17 56.13
N GLY A 137 3.90 1.10 55.74
CA GLY A 137 5.17 1.73 55.34
C GLY A 137 5.64 1.48 53.91
N TRP A 138 4.85 0.83 53.04
CA TRP A 138 5.27 0.45 51.67
C TRP A 138 5.81 1.61 50.82
N TRP A 139 5.34 2.85 51.06
CA TRP A 139 5.74 4.05 50.32
C TRP A 139 7.09 4.65 50.77
N THR A 140 7.82 4.01 51.69
CA THR A 140 9.10 4.52 52.24
C THR A 140 10.37 3.95 51.59
N THR A 141 10.25 3.01 50.64
CA THR A 141 11.40 2.38 49.96
C THR A 141 11.74 3.08 48.63
N PRO A 142 12.87 3.79 48.49
CA PRO A 142 13.29 4.34 47.20
C PRO A 142 13.94 3.26 46.31
N ALA A 143 13.65 3.27 45.00
CA ALA A 143 14.41 2.50 44.02
C ALA A 143 15.90 2.94 44.00
N PRO A 144 16.86 2.02 43.84
CA PRO A 144 18.27 2.35 43.94
C PRO A 144 18.71 3.27 42.78
N PRO A 145 19.51 4.32 43.04
CA PRO A 145 20.07 5.15 41.99
C PRO A 145 21.18 4.38 41.25
N LEU A 146 21.11 4.31 39.93
CA LEU A 146 22.19 3.76 39.10
C LEU A 146 23.31 4.80 38.98
N LYS A 147 24.53 4.38 39.36
CA LYS A 147 25.77 5.14 39.16
C LYS A 147 26.10 5.20 37.67
N GLY A 148 26.55 6.38 37.21
CA GLY A 148 27.02 6.60 35.84
C GLY A 148 28.12 5.61 35.47
N GLY A 149 27.85 4.82 34.44
CA GLY A 149 28.80 3.91 33.80
C GLY A 149 29.00 4.31 32.34
N GLU A 150 30.19 4.00 31.81
CA GLU A 150 30.64 4.32 30.46
C GLU A 150 29.62 3.94 29.37
N GLN A 151 29.50 4.81 28.37
CA GLN A 151 28.54 4.69 27.26
C GLN A 151 28.86 3.47 26.38
N GLN A 152 28.18 2.35 26.61
CA GLN A 152 28.06 1.27 25.63
C GLN A 152 26.93 1.58 24.63
N GLY A 153 27.16 1.32 23.34
CA GLY A 153 26.13 1.47 22.30
C GLY A 153 24.93 0.55 22.56
N VAL A 154 23.71 1.07 22.35
CA VAL A 154 22.46 0.30 22.48
C VAL A 154 22.16 -0.43 21.17
N ALA A 155 21.90 -1.73 21.22
CA ALA A 155 21.58 -2.51 20.05
C ALA A 155 20.24 -2.07 19.43
N LYS A 156 20.15 -2.06 18.09
CA LYS A 156 18.90 -1.72 17.37
C LYS A 156 17.72 -2.58 17.81
N ALA A 157 17.93 -3.89 18.00
CA ALA A 157 16.90 -4.82 18.45
C ALA A 157 16.33 -4.46 19.84
N ASP A 158 17.16 -3.94 20.74
CA ASP A 158 16.71 -3.50 22.07
C ASP A 158 15.86 -2.23 21.96
N ILE A 159 16.24 -1.28 21.09
CA ILE A 159 15.44 -0.08 20.79
C ILE A 159 14.10 -0.47 20.19
N GLU A 160 14.07 -1.37 19.22
CA GLU A 160 12.83 -1.84 18.60
C GLU A 160 11.92 -2.55 19.61
N THR A 161 12.51 -3.37 20.49
CA THR A 161 11.79 -4.04 21.58
C THR A 161 11.20 -3.02 22.56
N TYR A 162 11.99 -2.01 22.96
CA TYR A 162 11.53 -0.90 23.80
C TYR A 162 10.37 -0.13 23.15
N ILE A 163 10.47 0.28 21.89
CA ILE A 163 9.42 1.05 21.22
C ILE A 163 8.15 0.21 21.03
N ARG A 164 8.28 -1.05 20.61
CA ARG A 164 7.11 -1.88 20.24
C ARG A 164 6.41 -2.53 21.43
N ASN A 165 7.17 -2.93 22.45
CA ASN A 165 6.67 -3.74 23.56
C ASN A 165 6.82 -3.03 24.92
N GLY A 166 7.42 -1.84 24.96
CA GLY A 166 7.68 -1.09 26.20
C GLY A 166 6.44 -0.83 27.05
N HIS A 167 5.26 -0.68 26.43
CA HIS A 167 4.00 -0.51 27.14
C HIS A 167 3.63 -1.74 28.00
N PHE A 168 4.04 -2.96 27.62
CA PHE A 168 3.83 -4.15 28.45
C PHE A 168 4.63 -4.13 29.76
N ALA A 169 5.71 -3.34 29.85
CA ALA A 169 6.45 -3.17 31.10
C ALA A 169 5.61 -2.37 32.12
N LEU A 170 4.88 -1.36 31.64
CA LEU A 170 3.91 -0.63 32.46
C LEU A 170 2.79 -1.58 32.94
N GLU A 171 2.28 -2.46 32.07
CA GLU A 171 1.28 -3.49 32.44
C GLU A 171 1.82 -4.52 33.43
N HIS A 172 3.09 -4.94 33.32
CA HIS A 172 3.73 -5.87 34.27
C HIS A 172 3.87 -5.25 35.66
N ASP A 173 4.36 -4.01 35.75
CA ASP A 173 4.48 -3.27 37.02
C ASP A 173 3.10 -2.97 37.65
N GLN A 174 2.06 -2.84 36.81
CA GLN A 174 0.66 -2.78 37.26
C GLN A 174 0.15 -4.14 37.74
N ARG A 175 0.52 -5.25 37.11
CA ARG A 175 0.10 -6.62 37.45
C ARG A 175 0.77 -7.14 38.73
N VAL A 176 2.05 -6.84 38.93
CA VAL A 176 2.81 -7.14 40.17
C VAL A 176 2.26 -6.30 41.34
N ALA A 177 1.96 -5.02 41.10
CA ALA A 177 1.28 -4.18 42.08
C ALA A 177 -0.14 -4.64 42.41
N ARG A 178 -0.88 -5.23 41.43
CA ARG A 178 -2.22 -5.81 41.61
C ARG A 178 -2.24 -7.15 42.36
N LYS A 179 -1.24 -8.02 42.17
CA LYS A 179 -1.25 -9.40 42.71
C LYS A 179 -0.41 -9.60 43.97
N GLY A 180 0.38 -8.60 44.39
CA GLY A 180 1.22 -8.65 45.59
C GLY A 180 2.35 -9.70 45.57
N LYS A 181 2.48 -10.46 44.48
CA LYS A 181 3.49 -11.50 44.26
C LYS A 181 3.86 -11.51 42.78
N GLU A 182 5.13 -11.75 42.47
CA GLU A 182 5.55 -12.05 41.10
C GLU A 182 4.94 -13.39 40.67
N THR A 183 4.11 -13.40 39.62
CA THR A 183 3.74 -14.65 38.95
C THR A 183 4.84 -15.06 37.95
N PRO A 184 5.25 -16.34 37.88
CA PRO A 184 6.31 -16.78 36.97
C PRO A 184 6.05 -16.51 35.48
N ASP A 185 4.77 -16.41 35.09
CA ASP A 185 4.35 -16.57 33.69
C ASP A 185 4.37 -15.31 32.82
N TYR A 186 4.76 -14.14 33.35
CA TYR A 186 4.91 -12.94 32.51
C TYR A 186 5.79 -11.87 33.16
N LYS A 187 7.05 -11.76 32.73
CA LYS A 187 8.05 -10.75 33.15
C LYS A 187 8.57 -10.00 31.92
N TYR A 188 7.76 -9.14 31.31
CA TYR A 188 8.33 -8.23 30.31
C TYR A 188 9.10 -7.12 31.06
N ILE A 189 10.43 -7.16 30.97
CA ILE A 189 11.34 -6.18 31.53
C ILE A 189 11.98 -5.44 30.36
N ILE A 190 12.00 -4.11 30.43
CA ILE A 190 12.69 -3.27 29.43
C ILE A 190 14.17 -3.71 29.36
N PRO A 191 14.76 -3.88 28.16
CA PRO A 191 16.13 -4.35 28.02
C PRO A 191 17.11 -3.57 28.90
N GLU A 192 18.09 -4.27 29.49
CA GLU A 192 19.03 -3.65 30.43
C GLU A 192 19.86 -2.52 29.79
N SER A 193 20.23 -2.69 28.52
CA SER A 193 20.91 -1.68 27.71
C SER A 193 20.08 -0.39 27.59
N ILE A 194 18.75 -0.48 27.49
CA ILE A 194 17.83 0.66 27.43
C ILE A 194 17.78 1.36 28.79
N ARG A 195 17.64 0.60 29.88
CA ARG A 195 17.61 1.15 31.25
C ARG A 195 18.92 1.85 31.62
N LYS A 196 20.06 1.26 31.27
CA LYS A 196 21.40 1.86 31.51
C LYS A 196 21.63 3.13 30.72
N ASN A 197 20.99 3.27 29.56
CA ASN A 197 21.13 4.43 28.66
C ASN A 197 19.88 5.33 28.65
N ALA A 198 19.03 5.26 29.69
CA ALA A 198 17.73 5.91 29.71
C ALA A 198 17.79 7.43 29.45
N ASP A 199 18.68 8.14 30.14
CA ASP A 199 18.87 9.59 29.97
C ASP A 199 19.28 9.95 28.54
N LEU A 200 20.18 9.17 27.93
CA LEU A 200 20.63 9.40 26.56
C LEU A 200 19.50 9.14 25.55
N ILE A 201 18.75 8.06 25.73
CA ILE A 201 17.63 7.71 24.85
C ILE A 201 16.53 8.77 24.94
N ASP A 202 16.15 9.18 26.16
CA ASP A 202 15.15 10.23 26.35
C ASP A 202 15.61 11.57 25.79
N LYS A 203 16.88 11.93 25.96
CA LYS A 203 17.48 13.11 25.33
C LYS A 203 17.37 13.04 23.81
N LYS A 204 17.68 11.89 23.20
CA LYS A 204 17.59 11.70 21.75
C LYS A 204 16.15 11.72 21.22
N LEU A 205 15.19 11.21 21.98
CA LEU A 205 13.76 11.33 21.67
C LEU A 205 13.29 12.79 21.75
N THR A 206 13.73 13.54 22.77
CA THR A 206 13.40 14.96 22.97
C THR A 206 13.97 15.84 21.85
N GLU A 207 15.17 15.50 21.36
CA GLU A 207 15.84 16.26 20.30
C GLU A 207 15.33 15.93 18.89
N ILE A 208 14.52 14.89 18.67
CA ILE A 208 14.18 14.41 17.32
C ILE A 208 13.50 15.50 16.46
N ARG A 209 13.77 15.53 15.15
CA ARG A 209 13.19 16.47 14.19
C ARG A 209 12.55 15.70 13.04
N ILE A 210 11.24 15.89 12.86
CA ILE A 210 10.41 15.08 11.96
C ILE A 210 9.56 15.97 11.07
N CYS A 211 9.60 15.72 9.76
CA CYS A 211 8.85 16.51 8.78
C CYS A 211 7.83 15.66 8.00
N ASP A 212 6.60 16.16 7.89
CA ASP A 212 5.64 15.71 6.88
C ASP A 212 5.52 16.77 5.76
N PRO A 213 6.11 16.54 4.57
CA PRO A 213 6.13 17.53 3.49
C PRO A 213 4.79 17.65 2.75
N ALA A 214 3.80 16.82 3.08
CA ALA A 214 2.43 16.86 2.56
C ALA A 214 1.46 16.49 3.69
N ILE A 215 1.46 17.31 4.76
CA ILE A 215 0.88 16.98 6.06
C ILE A 215 -0.63 16.72 6.02
N GLY A 216 -1.35 17.29 5.05
CA GLY A 216 -2.80 17.19 4.96
C GLY A 216 -3.47 17.58 6.27
N SER A 217 -4.39 16.74 6.74
CA SER A 217 -5.10 16.95 8.02
C SER A 217 -4.26 16.71 9.29
N GLY A 218 -2.97 16.38 9.18
CA GLY A 218 -2.10 16.13 10.34
C GLY A 218 -2.29 14.78 11.03
N ALA A 219 -2.88 13.78 10.37
CA ALA A 219 -3.11 12.45 10.96
C ALA A 219 -1.80 11.74 11.36
N PHE A 220 -0.80 11.74 10.47
CA PHE A 220 0.50 11.10 10.70
C PHE A 220 1.27 11.75 11.86
N PRO A 221 1.45 13.09 11.88
CA PRO A 221 2.08 13.78 13.00
C PRO A 221 1.43 13.51 14.36
N VAL A 222 0.10 13.43 14.42
CA VAL A 222 -0.61 13.15 15.68
C VAL A 222 -0.39 11.70 16.13
N GLY A 223 -0.44 10.73 15.21
CA GLY A 223 -0.07 9.35 15.55
C GLY A 223 1.36 9.25 16.07
N LEU A 224 2.29 9.98 15.44
CA LEU A 224 3.70 10.02 15.84
C LEU A 224 3.92 10.71 17.19
N LEU A 225 3.15 11.77 17.48
CA LEU A 225 3.13 12.43 18.78
C LEU A 225 2.81 11.40 19.87
N HIS A 226 1.79 10.57 19.69
CA HIS A 226 1.43 9.53 20.65
C HIS A 226 2.56 8.51 20.86
N GLU A 227 3.20 8.04 19.78
CA GLU A 227 4.33 7.11 19.88
C GLU A 227 5.53 7.71 20.64
N LEU A 228 5.87 8.98 20.38
CA LEU A 228 6.95 9.68 21.08
C LEU A 228 6.63 9.88 22.57
N VAL A 229 5.40 10.32 22.89
CA VAL A 229 4.93 10.46 24.28
C VAL A 229 5.00 9.11 24.99
N ASN A 230 4.46 8.06 24.39
CA ASN A 230 4.46 6.71 24.98
C ASN A 230 5.88 6.21 25.25
N ALA A 231 6.80 6.35 24.30
CA ALA A 231 8.20 5.99 24.50
C ALA A 231 8.79 6.73 25.71
N GLN A 232 8.66 8.06 25.75
CA GLN A 232 9.21 8.88 26.83
C GLN A 232 8.57 8.60 28.19
N LEU A 233 7.29 8.23 28.25
CA LEU A 233 6.62 7.80 29.49
C LEU A 233 7.09 6.43 29.96
N VAL A 234 7.31 5.48 29.04
CA VAL A 234 7.82 4.14 29.36
C VAL A 234 9.24 4.22 29.95
N ILE A 235 10.09 5.12 29.45
CA ILE A 235 11.47 5.24 29.94
C ILE A 235 11.62 6.14 31.17
N LYS A 236 10.63 7.00 31.45
CA LYS A 236 10.61 7.95 32.56
C LYS A 236 11.04 7.35 33.91
N PRO A 237 10.56 6.17 34.35
CA PRO A 237 10.94 5.58 35.64
C PRO A 237 12.43 5.22 35.76
N HIS A 238 13.14 5.14 34.64
CA HIS A 238 14.56 4.78 34.58
C HIS A 238 15.49 5.98 34.43
N LEU A 239 14.96 7.20 34.38
CA LEU A 239 15.75 8.41 34.28
C LEU A 239 16.51 8.69 35.58
N SER A 240 17.73 9.22 35.46
CA SER A 240 18.46 9.69 36.63
C SER A 240 17.76 10.89 37.25
N LYS A 241 17.79 10.99 38.58
CA LYS A 241 17.15 12.09 39.32
C LYS A 241 17.60 13.47 38.84
N GLY A 242 18.90 13.62 38.53
CA GLY A 242 19.48 14.87 38.05
C GLY A 242 18.95 15.27 36.68
N TYR A 243 18.98 14.34 35.73
CA TYR A 243 18.47 14.58 34.37
C TYR A 243 16.96 14.86 34.39
N PHE A 244 16.18 14.07 35.13
CA PHE A 244 14.73 14.27 35.21
C PHE A 244 14.38 15.63 35.83
N ALA A 245 15.07 16.05 36.89
CA ALA A 245 14.87 17.37 37.48
C ALA A 245 15.19 18.51 36.50
N GLU A 246 16.26 18.39 35.70
CA GLU A 246 16.58 19.36 34.64
C GLU A 246 15.49 19.38 33.56
N LYS A 247 15.01 18.20 33.13
CA LYS A 247 13.94 18.07 32.14
C LYS A 247 12.64 18.71 32.62
N LEU A 248 12.27 18.49 33.87
CA LEU A 248 11.11 19.14 34.49
C LEU A 248 11.23 20.67 34.42
N ARG A 249 12.39 21.23 34.84
CA ARG A 249 12.63 22.68 34.80
C ARG A 249 12.55 23.25 33.38
N LYS A 250 13.09 22.55 32.37
CA LYS A 250 12.98 22.96 30.96
C LYS A 250 11.54 22.96 30.47
N ASN A 251 10.72 22.05 30.99
CA ASN A 251 9.27 22.04 30.76
C ASN A 251 8.52 22.98 31.74
N GLY A 252 9.20 23.91 32.41
CA GLY A 252 8.60 24.87 33.34
C GLY A 252 8.03 24.26 34.62
N ILE A 253 8.36 23.00 34.94
CA ILE A 253 7.89 22.27 36.12
C ILE A 253 8.97 22.33 37.20
N GLU A 254 8.62 22.84 38.39
CA GLU A 254 9.51 22.76 39.54
C GLU A 254 9.53 21.32 40.10
N PRO A 255 10.71 20.68 40.27
CA PRO A 255 10.80 19.27 40.68
C PRO A 255 10.15 18.92 42.02
N ASN A 256 9.93 19.91 42.89
CA ASN A 256 9.34 19.76 44.22
C ASN A 256 7.91 20.32 44.33
N ASP A 257 7.29 20.73 43.21
CA ASP A 257 5.94 21.27 43.21
C ASP A 257 4.90 20.16 43.43
N THR A 258 4.32 20.12 44.63
CA THR A 258 3.30 19.14 45.02
C THR A 258 1.94 19.37 44.35
N ASN A 259 1.74 20.50 43.66
CA ASN A 259 0.50 20.81 42.94
C ASN A 259 0.49 20.30 41.50
N ASN A 260 1.59 19.75 40.99
CA ASN A 260 1.69 19.39 39.59
C ASN A 260 1.22 17.94 39.35
N SER A 261 0.17 17.75 38.54
CA SER A 261 -0.32 16.44 38.14
C SER A 261 0.58 15.82 37.04
N GLU A 262 0.62 14.49 36.93
CA GLU A 262 1.21 13.85 35.76
C GLU A 262 0.43 14.17 34.48
N SER A 263 -0.88 14.45 34.53
CA SER A 263 -1.61 14.97 33.37
C SER A 263 -0.94 16.24 32.86
N ARG A 264 -0.54 17.15 33.76
CA ARG A 264 0.24 18.35 33.39
C ARG A 264 1.61 17.99 32.81
N TYR A 265 2.30 16.96 33.32
CA TYR A 265 3.56 16.50 32.73
C TYR A 265 3.37 15.98 31.30
N VAL A 266 2.35 15.15 31.06
CA VAL A 266 2.00 14.63 29.73
C VAL A 266 1.62 15.76 28.78
N TYR A 267 0.82 16.71 29.26
CA TYR A 267 0.46 17.92 28.50
C TYR A 267 1.68 18.71 28.05
N ARG A 268 2.60 19.02 28.97
CA ARG A 268 3.82 19.76 28.65
C ARG A 268 4.80 18.97 27.78
N LEU A 269 4.84 17.65 27.93
CA LEU A 269 5.60 16.77 27.05
C LEU A 269 5.06 16.81 25.62
N LYS A 270 3.74 16.70 25.43
CA LYS A 270 3.09 16.85 24.13
C LYS A 270 3.36 18.23 23.53
N ARG A 271 3.20 19.29 24.33
CA ARG A 271 3.48 20.67 23.94
C ARG A 271 4.91 20.82 23.43
N HIS A 272 5.90 20.26 24.15
CA HIS A 272 7.29 20.26 23.73
C HIS A 272 7.51 19.50 22.41
N ILE A 273 6.98 18.28 22.26
CA ILE A 273 7.13 17.49 21.03
C ILE A 273 6.53 18.21 19.82
N ILE A 274 5.33 18.77 19.99
CA ILE A 274 4.65 19.54 18.93
C ILE A 274 5.49 20.76 18.53
N GLN A 275 6.05 21.47 19.50
CA GLN A 275 6.80 22.71 19.26
C GLN A 275 8.18 22.46 18.64
N GLU A 276 8.89 21.45 19.14
CA GLU A 276 10.31 21.26 18.85
C GLU A 276 10.57 20.16 17.83
N SER A 277 9.70 19.14 17.76
CA SER A 277 9.96 17.91 16.99
C SER A 277 9.14 17.76 15.72
N ILE A 278 7.95 18.37 15.64
CA ILE A 278 7.01 18.14 14.53
C ILE A 278 6.96 19.33 13.57
N TYR A 279 7.20 19.04 12.29
CA TYR A 279 7.20 19.99 11.18
C TYR A 279 6.29 19.50 10.07
N GLY A 280 5.63 20.40 9.37
CA GLY A 280 4.67 20.04 8.33
C GLY A 280 4.47 21.10 7.27
N VAL A 281 4.25 20.65 6.04
CA VAL A 281 3.97 21.53 4.89
C VAL A 281 2.79 20.98 4.12
N ASP A 282 1.86 21.84 3.72
CA ASP A 282 0.79 21.52 2.77
C ASP A 282 0.56 22.71 1.84
N ILE A 283 0.14 22.43 0.60
CA ILE A 283 -0.19 23.46 -0.36
C ILE A 283 -1.58 24.08 -0.09
N ASP A 284 -2.48 23.36 0.60
CA ASP A 284 -3.81 23.83 0.98
C ASP A 284 -3.81 24.44 2.39
N ALA A 285 -4.10 25.73 2.47
CA ALA A 285 -4.22 26.46 3.73
C ALA A 285 -5.30 25.85 4.66
N SER A 286 -6.38 25.29 4.10
CA SER A 286 -7.44 24.67 4.89
C SER A 286 -6.94 23.40 5.59
N ALA A 287 -6.09 22.62 4.93
CA ALA A 287 -5.46 21.43 5.50
C ALA A 287 -4.53 21.80 6.66
N ILE A 288 -3.78 22.90 6.52
CA ILE A 288 -2.93 23.45 7.58
C ILE A 288 -3.74 23.81 8.82
N ASP A 289 -4.87 24.49 8.66
CA ASP A 289 -5.74 24.87 9.79
C ASP A 289 -6.32 23.63 10.49
N ILE A 290 -6.73 22.61 9.73
CA ILE A 290 -7.19 21.32 10.28
C ILE A 290 -6.07 20.62 11.04
N ALA A 291 -4.84 20.59 10.49
CA ALA A 291 -3.69 19.97 11.15
C ALA A 291 -3.35 20.66 12.48
N ARG A 292 -3.33 22.00 12.49
CA ARG A 292 -3.11 22.80 13.71
C ARG A 292 -4.20 22.54 14.75
N LEU A 293 -5.47 22.52 14.34
CA LEU A 293 -6.59 22.21 15.23
C LEU A 293 -6.48 20.79 15.81
N ARG A 294 -6.10 19.80 14.99
CA ARG A 294 -5.95 18.42 15.46
C ARG A 294 -4.82 18.26 16.46
N LEU A 295 -3.68 18.91 16.21
CA LEU A 295 -2.56 18.95 17.17
C LEU A 295 -2.99 19.62 18.47
N TRP A 296 -3.74 20.73 18.40
CA TRP A 296 -4.27 21.40 19.59
C TRP A 296 -5.19 20.50 20.40
N LEU A 297 -6.19 19.88 19.76
CA LEU A 297 -7.13 18.96 20.42
C LEU A 297 -6.39 17.79 21.07
N SER A 298 -5.36 17.24 20.44
CA SER A 298 -4.57 16.14 21.00
C SER A 298 -3.83 16.49 22.30
N MET A 299 -3.57 17.78 22.56
CA MET A 299 -3.02 18.23 23.85
C MET A 299 -4.10 18.33 24.92
N VAL A 300 -5.27 18.89 24.58
CA VAL A 300 -6.33 19.23 25.53
C VAL A 300 -7.13 18.02 26.02
N VAL A 301 -7.30 16.99 25.17
CA VAL A 301 -8.16 15.82 25.49
C VAL A 301 -7.71 15.09 26.76
N ASP A 302 -6.42 15.09 27.09
CA ASP A 302 -5.87 14.37 28.25
C ASP A 302 -5.56 15.29 29.45
N GLU A 303 -5.97 16.57 29.40
CA GLU A 303 -5.75 17.53 30.48
C GLU A 303 -6.97 17.60 31.41
N ASP A 304 -6.80 17.13 32.64
CA ASP A 304 -7.87 17.12 33.65
C ASP A 304 -8.20 18.53 34.19
N ASP A 305 -7.24 19.47 34.12
CA ASP A 305 -7.34 20.82 34.67
C ASP A 305 -7.20 21.90 33.57
N LEU A 306 -8.35 22.36 33.07
CA LEU A 306 -8.47 23.31 31.98
C LEU A 306 -8.14 24.76 32.37
N ASP A 307 -7.70 25.04 33.61
CA ASP A 307 -7.42 26.41 34.05
C ASP A 307 -6.09 26.55 34.85
N PRO A 308 -5.11 27.35 34.36
CA PRO A 308 -5.04 27.94 33.03
C PRO A 308 -4.48 26.92 32.03
N ILE A 309 -5.23 26.61 30.95
CA ILE A 309 -4.64 25.98 29.76
C ILE A 309 -3.57 26.92 29.23
N GLU A 310 -2.31 26.46 29.21
CA GLU A 310 -1.26 27.17 28.50
C GLU A 310 -1.64 27.28 27.02
N THR A 311 -1.47 28.45 26.41
CA THR A 311 -1.80 28.63 24.98
C THR A 311 -1.02 27.65 24.11
N LEU A 312 -1.61 27.30 22.95
CA LEU A 312 -0.95 26.47 21.94
C LEU A 312 0.49 26.96 21.74
N PRO A 313 1.50 26.07 21.71
CA PRO A 313 2.83 26.47 21.30
C PRO A 313 2.71 27.13 19.91
N ASN A 314 3.48 28.19 19.68
CA ASN A 314 3.33 28.87 18.41
C ASN A 314 3.79 27.95 17.26
N LEU A 315 2.83 27.49 16.45
CA LEU A 315 3.08 26.63 15.29
C LEU A 315 3.46 27.41 14.03
N ASP A 316 3.52 28.74 14.12
CA ASP A 316 4.08 29.57 13.07
C ASP A 316 5.49 29.09 12.76
N TYR A 317 5.78 28.93 11.46
CA TYR A 317 7.06 28.42 10.99
C TYR A 317 7.38 26.98 11.45
N LYS A 318 6.38 26.20 11.89
CA LYS A 318 6.48 24.73 12.07
C LYS A 318 5.52 23.98 11.16
N ILE A 319 4.28 24.46 11.10
CA ILE A 319 3.24 23.96 10.18
C ILE A 319 2.92 25.09 9.19
N VAL A 320 3.38 24.94 7.94
CA VAL A 320 3.47 26.03 6.95
C VAL A 320 2.66 25.71 5.69
N CYS A 321 1.94 26.70 5.18
CA CYS A 321 1.30 26.61 3.86
C CYS A 321 2.32 26.90 2.77
N GLY A 322 2.50 25.99 1.80
CA GLY A 322 3.44 26.16 0.70
C GLY A 322 3.62 24.91 -0.16
N ASN A 323 4.23 25.08 -1.33
CA ASN A 323 4.55 23.95 -2.21
C ASN A 323 5.91 23.37 -1.85
N SER A 324 5.92 22.27 -1.09
CA SER A 324 7.15 21.61 -0.65
C SER A 324 8.03 21.05 -1.78
N LEU A 325 7.52 20.91 -3.01
CA LEU A 325 8.31 20.48 -4.18
C LEU A 325 8.98 21.64 -4.94
N ILE A 326 8.66 22.89 -4.63
CA ILE A 326 9.18 24.08 -5.32
C ILE A 326 9.86 24.98 -4.29
N GLY A 327 11.17 24.81 -4.13
CA GLY A 327 12.01 25.59 -3.23
C GLY A 327 13.06 26.44 -3.96
N MET A 328 13.92 27.08 -3.17
CA MET A 328 15.01 27.90 -3.70
C MET A 328 16.07 27.02 -4.39
N PRO A 329 16.60 27.42 -5.56
CA PRO A 329 17.76 26.75 -6.16
C PRO A 329 18.98 26.78 -5.22
N GLU A 330 19.79 25.72 -5.18
CA GLU A 330 20.99 25.66 -4.33
C GLU A 330 22.02 26.78 -4.65
N ASN A 331 22.00 27.32 -5.86
CA ASN A 331 22.88 28.39 -6.31
C ASN A 331 22.21 29.77 -6.29
N ALA A 332 21.04 29.91 -5.66
CA ALA A 332 20.39 31.21 -5.53
C ALA A 332 21.30 32.17 -4.74
N MET A 333 21.27 33.45 -5.12
CA MET A 333 22.09 34.46 -4.45
C MET A 333 21.50 34.74 -3.06
N HIS A 334 22.22 34.36 -2.01
CA HIS A 334 21.81 34.56 -0.62
C HIS A 334 22.27 35.94 -0.13
N ASP A 335 21.33 36.82 0.24
CA ASP A 335 21.68 38.03 0.98
C ASP A 335 21.97 37.67 2.43
N LEU A 336 23.26 37.50 2.73
CA LEU A 336 23.75 37.09 4.05
C LEU A 336 23.37 38.06 5.18
N ASN A 337 23.09 39.33 4.87
CA ASN A 337 22.68 40.30 5.88
C ASN A 337 21.19 40.10 6.20
N VAL A 338 20.35 39.95 5.18
CA VAL A 338 18.91 39.70 5.35
C VAL A 338 18.67 38.37 6.08
N GLU A 339 19.47 37.33 5.78
CA GLU A 339 19.40 36.05 6.52
C GLU A 339 19.77 36.20 8.00
N LYS A 340 20.85 36.94 8.32
CA LYS A 340 21.22 37.19 9.72
C LYS A 340 20.16 37.97 10.48
N GLU A 341 19.55 38.97 9.85
CA GLU A 341 18.43 39.72 10.41
C GLU A 341 17.22 38.81 10.65
N LEU A 342 16.88 37.95 9.68
CA LEU A 342 15.80 36.98 9.79
C LEU A 342 16.01 36.03 10.97
N GLU A 343 17.22 35.46 11.13
CA GLU A 343 17.53 34.56 12.24
C GLU A 343 17.42 35.27 13.60
N ALA A 344 17.91 36.51 13.70
CA ALA A 344 17.78 37.32 14.91
C ALA A 344 16.30 37.58 15.25
N LEU A 345 15.48 37.89 14.24
CA LEU A 345 14.03 38.11 14.42
C LEU A 345 13.31 36.84 14.84
N LYS A 346 13.64 35.68 14.24
CA LYS A 346 13.09 34.38 14.66
C LYS A 346 13.43 34.06 16.11
N GLN A 347 14.68 34.27 16.53
CA GLN A 347 15.10 34.05 17.90
C GLN A 347 14.35 34.95 18.89
N GLN A 348 14.13 36.22 18.55
CA GLN A 348 13.31 37.13 19.36
C GLN A 348 11.85 36.66 19.43
N PHE A 349 11.30 36.20 18.30
CA PHE A 349 9.93 35.73 18.20
C PHE A 349 9.64 34.49 19.04
N TYR A 350 10.55 33.52 19.08
CA TYR A 350 10.41 32.32 19.90
C TYR A 350 10.48 32.59 21.41
N ASN A 351 11.22 33.62 21.82
CA ASN A 351 11.39 33.98 23.23
C ASN A 351 10.34 34.99 23.75
N GLU A 352 9.56 35.61 22.87
CA GLU A 352 8.56 36.60 23.23
C GLU A 352 7.28 35.92 23.76
N ASN A 353 6.61 36.54 24.75
CA ASN A 353 5.36 36.04 25.34
C ASN A 353 4.18 37.02 25.13
N ASN A 354 4.44 38.24 24.68
CA ASN A 354 3.43 39.25 24.40
C ASN A 354 2.85 39.11 22.97
N GLU A 355 1.54 38.91 22.86
CA GLU A 355 0.83 38.72 21.58
C GLU A 355 0.99 39.89 20.58
N ASN A 356 0.95 41.14 21.05
CA ASN A 356 1.10 42.30 20.18
C ASN A 356 2.52 42.39 19.60
N LYS A 357 3.54 42.11 20.42
CA LYS A 357 4.93 42.06 19.95
C LYS A 357 5.18 40.88 19.01
N LYS A 358 4.61 39.71 19.31
CA LYS A 358 4.65 38.56 18.37
C LYS A 358 4.06 38.91 17.02
N LYS A 359 2.92 39.62 16.99
CA LYS A 359 2.31 40.06 15.73
C LYS A 359 3.21 40.99 14.92
N THR A 360 3.91 41.90 15.59
CA THR A 360 4.90 42.79 14.96
C THR A 360 6.09 42.00 14.41
N LEU A 361 6.70 41.14 15.23
CA LEU A 361 7.83 40.29 14.85
C LEU A 361 7.45 39.35 13.68
N ARG A 362 6.25 38.76 13.70
CA ARG A 362 5.72 37.93 12.61
C ARG A 362 5.68 38.71 11.29
N THR A 363 5.21 39.95 11.33
CA THR A 363 5.19 40.82 10.15
C THR A 363 6.60 41.07 9.63
N GLN A 364 7.55 41.40 10.51
CA GLN A 364 8.94 41.62 10.14
C GLN A 364 9.61 40.38 9.54
N ILE A 365 9.40 39.21 10.16
CA ILE A 365 9.89 37.91 9.68
C ILE A 365 9.32 37.61 8.29
N ASN A 366 8.01 37.75 8.10
CA ASN A 366 7.36 37.48 6.82
C ASN A 366 7.86 38.42 5.71
N THR A 367 8.11 39.70 6.03
CA THR A 367 8.71 40.64 5.07
C THR A 367 10.11 40.19 4.65
N LYS A 368 10.95 39.77 5.60
CA LYS A 368 12.31 39.30 5.32
C LYS A 368 12.34 37.97 4.55
N ILE A 369 11.44 37.05 4.87
CA ILE A 369 11.23 35.82 4.10
C ILE A 369 10.83 36.17 2.67
N ARG A 370 9.88 37.09 2.48
CA ARG A 370 9.43 37.46 1.13
C ARG A 370 10.53 38.14 0.33
N GLU A 371 11.33 39.01 0.94
CA GLU A 371 12.51 39.63 0.32
C GLU A 371 13.49 38.57 -0.24
N LEU A 372 13.79 37.53 0.55
CA LEU A 372 14.65 36.42 0.11
C LEU A 372 14.01 35.57 -1.00
N LEU A 373 12.70 35.29 -0.89
CA LEU A 373 11.97 34.54 -1.90
C LEU A 373 11.87 35.31 -3.23
N ASP A 374 11.58 36.62 -3.22
CA ASP A 374 11.50 37.48 -4.42
C ASP A 374 12.84 37.49 -5.19
N SER A 375 13.95 37.58 -4.44
CA SER A 375 15.30 37.50 -5.02
C SER A 375 15.54 36.15 -5.70
N ALA A 376 15.19 35.04 -5.02
CA ALA A 376 15.32 33.70 -5.57
C ALA A 376 14.38 33.44 -6.76
N GLU A 377 13.17 33.96 -6.74
CA GLU A 377 12.21 33.87 -7.86
C GLU A 377 12.76 34.57 -9.11
N THR A 378 13.35 35.76 -8.93
CA THR A 378 13.98 36.52 -10.01
C THR A 378 15.14 35.74 -10.64
N PHE A 379 15.96 35.10 -9.81
CA PHE A 379 17.07 34.25 -10.27
C PHE A 379 16.59 32.96 -10.95
N ALA A 380 15.59 32.29 -10.37
CA ALA A 380 15.13 30.99 -10.80
C ALA A 380 14.18 31.02 -12.01
N GLY A 381 13.49 32.15 -12.21
CA GLY A 381 12.49 32.33 -13.26
C GLY A 381 11.16 31.62 -13.00
N TYR A 382 10.86 31.27 -11.74
CA TYR A 382 9.61 30.65 -11.31
C TYR A 382 9.22 31.10 -9.90
N LYS A 383 7.93 31.02 -9.59
CA LYS A 383 7.38 31.41 -8.27
C LYS A 383 7.79 30.42 -7.17
N ILE A 384 8.15 30.93 -6.00
CA ILE A 384 8.61 30.17 -4.83
C ILE A 384 7.83 30.65 -3.61
N ASP A 385 6.95 29.79 -3.11
CA ASP A 385 6.10 30.11 -1.96
C ASP A 385 6.69 29.57 -0.64
N PHE A 386 7.67 28.67 -0.71
CA PHE A 386 8.21 27.99 0.46
C PHE A 386 9.64 27.48 0.21
N ASP A 387 10.46 27.46 1.25
CA ASP A 387 11.75 26.78 1.26
C ASP A 387 12.04 26.19 2.66
N PHE A 388 12.49 24.93 2.72
CA PHE A 388 12.70 24.26 4.01
C PHE A 388 13.80 24.91 4.85
N LYS A 389 14.93 25.31 4.23
CA LYS A 389 16.05 25.90 4.97
C LYS A 389 15.69 27.30 5.45
N LEU A 390 14.85 28.01 4.71
CA LEU A 390 14.39 29.34 5.10
C LEU A 390 13.36 29.29 6.22
N PHE A 391 12.36 28.42 6.13
CA PHE A 391 11.28 28.36 7.12
C PHE A 391 11.68 27.59 8.39
N PHE A 392 12.46 26.51 8.25
CA PHE A 392 12.87 25.62 9.34
C PHE A 392 14.40 25.65 9.57
N SER A 393 14.99 26.84 9.51
CA SER A 393 16.44 27.08 9.59
C SER A 393 17.09 26.44 10.83
N GLU A 394 16.39 26.43 11.95
CA GLU A 394 16.81 25.80 13.21
C GLU A 394 17.16 24.32 13.05
N VAL A 395 16.49 23.59 12.17
CA VAL A 395 16.77 22.17 11.92
C VAL A 395 18.15 21.98 11.29
N TRP A 396 18.56 22.90 10.42
CA TRP A 396 19.89 22.88 9.82
C TRP A 396 20.96 23.38 10.78
N HIS A 397 20.68 24.43 11.55
CA HIS A 397 21.62 24.94 12.55
C HIS A 397 21.92 23.93 13.66
N GLU A 398 20.91 23.19 14.12
CA GLU A 398 21.05 22.21 15.20
C GLU A 398 21.54 20.84 14.72
N LYS A 399 21.09 20.39 13.53
CA LYS A 399 21.28 19.00 13.08
C LYS A 399 21.78 18.81 11.65
N GLY A 400 21.82 19.87 10.85
CA GLY A 400 22.12 19.77 9.42
C GLY A 400 21.04 19.10 8.57
N GLY A 401 19.81 18.98 9.09
CA GLY A 401 18.66 18.38 8.40
C GLY A 401 17.79 17.51 9.30
N PHE A 402 16.66 17.05 8.77
CA PHE A 402 15.68 16.25 9.52
C PHE A 402 16.19 14.84 9.85
N ASP A 403 15.78 14.30 11.00
CA ASP A 403 16.01 12.90 11.36
C ASP A 403 15.08 11.97 10.58
N VAL A 404 13.81 12.37 10.44
CA VAL A 404 12.75 11.59 9.81
C VAL A 404 11.93 12.49 8.88
N VAL A 405 11.67 12.00 7.68
CA VAL A 405 10.61 12.50 6.81
C VAL A 405 9.56 11.41 6.70
N ILE A 406 8.30 11.72 6.97
CA ILE A 406 7.20 10.74 6.98
C ILE A 406 5.96 11.35 6.35
N GLY A 407 5.15 10.57 5.66
CA GLY A 407 3.88 11.09 5.14
C GLY A 407 3.19 10.22 4.10
N ASN A 408 2.07 10.75 3.61
CA ASN A 408 1.27 10.16 2.55
C ASN A 408 1.04 11.20 1.43
N PRO A 409 2.02 11.39 0.54
CA PRO A 409 1.98 12.43 -0.49
C PRO A 409 0.86 12.20 -1.53
N PRO A 410 0.49 13.23 -2.33
CA PRO A 410 -0.62 13.14 -3.28
C PRO A 410 -0.38 12.18 -4.45
N TYR A 411 -1.40 11.39 -4.79
CA TYR A 411 -1.38 10.42 -5.91
C TYR A 411 -1.90 11.04 -7.21
N VAL A 412 -1.22 12.10 -7.67
CA VAL A 412 -1.61 12.87 -8.86
C VAL A 412 -0.50 12.79 -9.91
N GLY A 413 -0.87 12.57 -11.17
CA GLY A 413 0.07 12.58 -12.29
C GLY A 413 0.66 13.97 -12.52
N ILE A 414 1.98 14.07 -12.76
CA ILE A 414 2.69 15.33 -13.02
C ILE A 414 2.07 16.09 -14.20
N SER A 415 1.53 15.39 -15.20
CA SER A 415 0.89 16.04 -16.34
C SER A 415 -0.40 16.80 -16.00
N LYS A 416 -0.98 16.55 -14.82
CA LYS A 416 -2.28 17.11 -14.37
C LYS A 416 -2.14 18.35 -13.48
N VAL A 417 -0.94 18.71 -13.04
CA VAL A 417 -0.72 19.95 -12.28
C VAL A 417 -0.39 21.11 -13.21
N ASP A 418 -0.79 22.30 -12.81
CA ASP A 418 -0.51 23.58 -13.49
C ASP A 418 0.99 23.97 -13.41
N TYR A 419 1.67 23.65 -12.31
CA TYR A 419 3.11 23.92 -12.11
C TYR A 419 4.06 22.85 -12.72
N LYS A 420 3.60 21.99 -13.63
CA LYS A 420 4.41 20.91 -14.24
C LYS A 420 5.67 21.39 -14.97
N ASN A 421 5.63 22.60 -15.53
CA ASN A 421 6.75 23.21 -16.23
C ASN A 421 7.86 23.63 -15.25
N ILE A 422 7.48 24.12 -14.07
CA ILE A 422 8.42 24.46 -12.98
C ILE A 422 9.11 23.18 -12.50
N LEU A 423 8.36 22.09 -12.26
CA LEU A 423 8.95 20.80 -11.86
C LEU A 423 9.97 20.27 -12.88
N LYS A 424 9.75 20.53 -14.17
CA LYS A 424 10.70 20.17 -15.23
C LYS A 424 11.97 21.01 -15.17
N GLN A 425 11.87 22.30 -14.81
CA GLN A 425 13.00 23.21 -14.65
C GLN A 425 13.86 22.88 -13.41
N ILE A 426 13.25 22.40 -12.32
CA ILE A 426 13.96 22.00 -11.09
C ILE A 426 14.87 20.77 -11.31
N LYS A 427 14.62 19.98 -12.36
CA LYS A 427 15.46 18.82 -12.77
C LYS A 427 15.65 17.75 -11.68
N TYR A 428 14.57 17.36 -11.00
CA TYR A 428 14.59 16.17 -10.14
C TYR A 428 15.12 14.93 -10.89
N GLU A 429 16.01 14.15 -10.27
CA GLU A 429 16.52 12.89 -10.82
C GLU A 429 15.38 11.89 -11.05
N THR A 430 14.37 11.89 -10.18
CA THR A 430 13.18 11.02 -10.27
C THR A 430 12.11 11.52 -11.25
N TYR A 431 12.30 12.68 -11.90
CA TYR A 431 11.29 13.27 -12.79
C TYR A 431 11.06 12.46 -14.07
N ALA A 432 9.80 12.08 -14.29
CA ALA A 432 9.29 11.54 -15.54
C ALA A 432 7.97 12.24 -15.93
N THR A 433 7.84 12.68 -17.19
CA THR A 433 6.67 13.44 -17.67
C THR A 433 5.33 12.71 -17.45
N THR A 434 5.33 11.38 -17.57
CA THR A 434 4.16 10.52 -17.33
C THR A 434 4.12 9.95 -15.91
N GLY A 435 4.98 10.44 -15.01
CA GLY A 435 5.07 9.99 -13.62
C GLY A 435 4.07 10.69 -12.70
N ASP A 436 3.99 10.21 -11.47
CA ASP A 436 3.15 10.77 -10.40
C ASP A 436 3.99 11.67 -9.47
N LEU A 437 3.38 12.68 -8.86
CA LEU A 437 4.05 13.66 -7.99
C LEU A 437 4.80 13.02 -6.81
N TYR A 438 4.25 11.97 -6.20
CA TYR A 438 4.85 11.34 -5.02
C TYR A 438 6.29 10.85 -5.24
N VAL A 439 6.72 10.57 -6.48
CA VAL A 439 8.12 10.17 -6.74
C VAL A 439 9.10 11.31 -6.49
N LEU A 440 8.65 12.56 -6.66
CA LEU A 440 9.43 13.76 -6.37
C LEU A 440 9.53 13.99 -4.85
N PHE A 441 8.50 13.60 -4.09
CA PHE A 441 8.52 13.67 -2.62
C PHE A 441 9.57 12.74 -1.99
N TYR A 442 9.86 11.57 -2.58
CA TYR A 442 10.96 10.74 -2.12
C TYR A 442 12.32 11.45 -2.26
N GLU A 443 12.58 12.05 -3.42
CA GLU A 443 13.84 12.78 -3.66
C GLU A 443 13.92 14.05 -2.81
N ASN A 444 12.83 14.80 -2.70
CA ASN A 444 12.77 15.99 -1.86
C ASN A 444 12.97 15.66 -0.38
N GLY A 445 12.29 14.62 0.13
CA GLY A 445 12.51 14.10 1.47
C GLY A 445 13.97 13.70 1.69
N TYR A 446 14.59 13.03 0.73
CA TYR A 446 16.01 12.66 0.81
C TYR A 446 16.94 13.88 0.89
N LYS A 447 16.65 14.95 0.13
CA LYS A 447 17.45 16.19 0.13
C LYS A 447 17.47 16.86 1.52
N ILE A 448 16.32 16.91 2.20
CA ILE A 448 16.17 17.61 3.49
C ILE A 448 16.61 16.80 4.72
N LEU A 449 16.93 15.51 4.56
CA LEU A 449 17.44 14.69 5.65
C LEU A 449 18.89 15.01 6.01
N LYS A 450 19.24 14.82 7.28
CA LYS A 450 20.64 14.69 7.70
C LYS A 450 21.21 13.31 7.29
N PRO A 451 22.54 13.11 7.31
CA PRO A 451 23.12 11.77 7.12
C PRO A 451 22.55 10.74 8.11
N LYS A 452 22.22 9.54 7.62
CA LYS A 452 21.52 8.47 8.36
C LYS A 452 20.08 8.79 8.80
N GLY A 453 19.50 9.90 8.33
CA GLY A 453 18.06 10.15 8.46
C GLY A 453 17.23 9.27 7.52
N ASN A 454 15.92 9.17 7.75
CA ASN A 454 15.04 8.26 7.00
C ASN A 454 13.82 8.94 6.37
N VAL A 455 13.51 8.59 5.11
CA VAL A 455 12.25 8.92 4.43
C VAL A 455 11.31 7.72 4.52
N ASN A 456 10.08 7.90 5.01
CA ASN A 456 9.09 6.87 5.22
C ASN A 456 7.76 7.29 4.60
N LEU A 457 7.49 6.87 3.35
CA LEU A 457 6.29 7.33 2.64
C LEU A 457 5.38 6.17 2.26
N ILE A 458 4.07 6.42 2.38
CA ILE A 458 3.04 5.59 1.77
C ILE A 458 2.73 6.16 0.40
N THR A 459 2.99 5.38 -0.66
CA THR A 459 2.77 5.83 -2.03
C THR A 459 2.09 4.77 -2.88
N SER A 460 1.65 5.14 -4.08
CA SER A 460 1.17 4.16 -5.06
C SER A 460 2.28 3.18 -5.43
N ASN A 461 2.00 1.87 -5.44
CA ASN A 461 2.99 0.85 -5.79
C ASN A 461 3.38 0.80 -7.27
N LYS A 462 2.72 1.59 -8.14
CA LYS A 462 2.97 1.62 -9.60
C LYS A 462 4.44 1.85 -9.98
N TRP A 463 5.18 2.70 -9.27
CA TRP A 463 6.58 3.01 -9.62
C TRP A 463 7.50 1.77 -9.60
N ILE A 464 7.13 0.73 -8.86
CA ILE A 464 7.84 -0.56 -8.78
C ILE A 464 7.98 -1.19 -10.18
N ASN A 465 6.90 -1.16 -10.96
CA ASN A 465 6.79 -1.89 -12.23
C ASN A 465 6.62 -0.98 -13.46
N ALA A 466 6.17 0.26 -13.29
CA ALA A 466 5.88 1.17 -14.39
C ALA A 466 7.16 1.69 -15.07
N SER A 467 7.06 2.00 -16.36
CA SER A 467 8.17 2.57 -17.15
C SER A 467 8.63 3.93 -16.63
N TYR A 468 7.69 4.79 -16.21
CA TYR A 468 8.03 6.09 -15.62
C TYR A 468 8.85 5.97 -14.34
N GLY A 469 8.76 4.82 -13.65
CA GLY A 469 9.48 4.57 -12.41
C GLY A 469 10.96 4.18 -12.60
N SER A 470 11.46 4.00 -13.83
CA SER A 470 12.86 3.56 -14.04
C SER A 470 13.87 4.53 -13.39
N LYS A 471 13.66 5.85 -13.54
CA LYS A 471 14.49 6.87 -12.90
C LYS A 471 14.37 6.86 -11.37
N THR A 472 13.16 6.65 -10.86
CA THR A 472 12.90 6.53 -9.41
C THR A 472 13.64 5.33 -8.82
N ARG A 473 13.57 4.16 -9.47
CA ARG A 473 14.31 2.96 -9.05
C ARG A 473 15.82 3.16 -9.12
N LYS A 474 16.31 3.79 -10.18
CA LYS A 474 17.73 4.16 -10.31
C LYS A 474 18.19 5.09 -9.19
N PHE A 475 17.39 6.09 -8.85
CA PHE A 475 17.67 7.01 -7.74
C PHE A 475 17.77 6.22 -6.42
N PHE A 476 16.82 5.33 -6.13
CA PHE A 476 16.86 4.48 -4.93
C PHE A 476 18.10 3.57 -4.90
N ALA A 477 18.43 2.93 -6.02
CA ALA A 477 19.56 2.00 -6.08
C ALA A 477 20.94 2.68 -6.03
N LYS A 478 21.05 3.96 -6.40
CA LYS A 478 22.34 4.66 -6.57
C LYS A 478 22.60 5.80 -5.59
N LYS A 479 21.56 6.41 -5.05
CA LYS A 479 21.67 7.61 -4.21
C LYS A 479 21.21 7.39 -2.79
N THR A 480 20.33 6.42 -2.53
CA THR A 480 19.78 6.16 -1.20
C THR A 480 20.16 4.76 -0.72
N ASN A 481 19.72 4.39 0.48
CA ASN A 481 19.79 3.03 0.98
C ASN A 481 18.38 2.56 1.40
N PRO A 482 17.63 1.93 0.48
CA PRO A 482 16.32 1.36 0.80
C PRO A 482 16.44 0.32 1.90
N GLN A 483 15.57 0.36 2.91
CA GLN A 483 15.65 -0.54 4.07
C GLN A 483 14.47 -1.50 4.11
N ILE A 484 13.25 -0.98 3.96
CA ILE A 484 12.01 -1.74 4.07
C ILE A 484 11.09 -1.37 2.92
N LEU A 485 10.54 -2.38 2.23
CA LEU A 485 9.48 -2.23 1.25
C LEU A 485 8.32 -3.17 1.54
N ILE A 486 7.15 -2.62 1.87
CA ILE A 486 5.91 -3.39 2.07
C ILE A 486 4.95 -3.03 0.94
N ASP A 487 4.75 -3.92 -0.03
CA ASP A 487 3.76 -3.76 -1.09
C ASP A 487 2.44 -4.42 -0.69
N PHE A 488 1.35 -3.66 -0.68
CA PHE A 488 0.01 -4.21 -0.41
C PHE A 488 -0.63 -4.85 -1.66
N ALA A 489 0.12 -4.96 -2.76
CA ALA A 489 -0.21 -5.68 -3.97
C ALA A 489 -1.59 -5.30 -4.55
N ARG A 490 -2.64 -6.09 -4.25
CA ARG A 490 -4.03 -5.89 -4.72
C ARG A 490 -5.02 -5.56 -3.60
N ILE A 491 -4.55 -5.40 -2.36
CA ILE A 491 -5.40 -5.04 -1.23
C ILE A 491 -5.72 -3.55 -1.33
N ARG A 492 -7.02 -3.23 -1.38
CA ARG A 492 -7.48 -1.84 -1.32
C ARG A 492 -7.46 -1.37 0.12
N ILE A 493 -6.42 -0.63 0.47
CA ILE A 493 -6.29 -0.01 1.80
C ILE A 493 -7.26 1.16 1.97
N PHE A 494 -7.47 1.93 0.91
CA PHE A 494 -8.40 3.06 0.90
C PHE A 494 -9.66 2.69 0.11
N PRO A 495 -10.83 2.54 0.76
CA PRO A 495 -12.06 2.06 0.11
C PRO A 495 -12.48 2.87 -1.11
N ASN A 496 -12.25 4.19 -1.05
CA ASN A 496 -12.67 5.15 -2.08
C ASN A 496 -11.59 5.41 -3.14
N ALA A 497 -10.37 4.87 -2.99
CA ALA A 497 -9.30 5.05 -3.96
C ALA A 497 -9.13 3.82 -4.86
N THR A 498 -8.88 4.06 -6.14
CA THR A 498 -8.59 2.98 -7.12
C THR A 498 -7.11 2.57 -7.14
N VAL A 499 -6.32 3.09 -6.21
CA VAL A 499 -4.86 3.01 -6.20
C VAL A 499 -4.40 1.96 -5.17
N PHE A 500 -3.48 1.09 -5.59
CA PHE A 500 -2.78 0.17 -4.70
C PHE A 500 -1.51 0.83 -4.17
N VAL A 501 -1.16 0.56 -2.92
CA VAL A 501 -0.13 1.30 -2.20
C VAL A 501 1.00 0.41 -1.70
N ASN A 502 2.14 1.03 -1.42
CA ASN A 502 3.24 0.45 -0.67
C ASN A 502 3.68 1.39 0.46
N ILE A 503 4.48 0.86 1.38
CA ILE A 503 5.30 1.62 2.33
C ILE A 503 6.75 1.40 1.92
N LEU A 504 7.50 2.48 1.75
CA LEU A 504 8.95 2.42 1.50
C LEU A 504 9.69 3.28 2.53
N MET A 505 10.68 2.67 3.17
CA MET A 505 11.65 3.34 4.03
C MET A 505 13.01 3.44 3.31
N LEU A 506 13.54 4.66 3.21
CA LEU A 506 14.85 4.95 2.63
C LEU A 506 15.73 5.63 3.65
N GLU A 507 16.96 5.15 3.82
CA GLU A 507 17.97 5.84 4.63
C GLU A 507 18.87 6.72 3.75
N LYS A 508 19.28 7.87 4.29
CA LYS A 508 20.32 8.73 3.71
C LYS A 508 21.72 8.20 4.02
N SER A 509 22.08 7.12 3.34
CA SER A 509 23.40 6.49 3.42
C SER A 509 23.77 5.83 2.09
N LYS A 510 24.98 5.24 2.04
CA LYS A 510 25.45 4.55 0.83
C LYS A 510 24.57 3.31 0.58
N PRO A 511 24.15 3.06 -0.68
CA PRO A 511 23.36 1.87 -1.01
C PRO A 511 24.12 0.61 -0.66
N THR A 512 23.46 -0.30 0.06
CA THR A 512 23.92 -1.69 0.27
C THR A 512 23.70 -2.55 -0.98
N GLY A 513 22.75 -2.15 -1.83
CA GLY A 513 22.35 -2.88 -3.03
C GLY A 513 21.23 -3.89 -2.79
N ASN A 514 20.69 -3.98 -1.57
CA ASN A 514 19.59 -4.87 -1.21
C ASN A 514 18.52 -4.12 -0.39
N VAL A 515 17.29 -4.65 -0.36
CA VAL A 515 16.18 -4.15 0.47
C VAL A 515 15.36 -5.31 1.00
N ASP A 516 15.00 -5.27 2.28
CA ASP A 516 14.04 -6.23 2.83
C ASP A 516 12.63 -5.87 2.32
N ALA A 517 12.01 -6.77 1.57
CA ALA A 517 10.74 -6.53 0.90
C ALA A 517 9.69 -7.60 1.19
N VAL A 518 8.41 -7.23 1.20
CA VAL A 518 7.30 -8.19 1.22
C VAL A 518 6.15 -7.70 0.36
N ALA A 519 5.53 -8.62 -0.38
CA ALA A 519 4.24 -8.39 -1.02
C ALA A 519 3.17 -9.07 -0.15
N VAL A 520 2.25 -8.28 0.38
CA VAL A 520 1.14 -8.79 1.20
C VAL A 520 0.21 -9.61 0.30
N GLN A 521 0.02 -10.87 0.68
CA GLN A 521 -0.80 -11.82 -0.07
C GLN A 521 -2.24 -11.83 0.45
N GLY A 522 -3.20 -12.17 -0.42
CA GLY A 522 -4.61 -12.30 -0.07
C GLY A 522 -5.49 -11.12 -0.48
N LYS A 523 -6.74 -11.13 0.01
CA LYS A 523 -7.78 -10.13 -0.32
C LYS A 523 -7.92 -9.01 0.72
N SER A 524 -7.33 -9.17 1.90
CA SER A 524 -7.44 -8.26 3.03
C SER A 524 -6.09 -8.07 3.73
N ILE A 525 -5.99 -7.02 4.55
CA ILE A 525 -4.84 -6.80 5.43
C ILE A 525 -4.66 -8.03 6.35
N PRO A 526 -3.41 -8.45 6.66
CA PRO A 526 -3.17 -9.56 7.56
C PRO A 526 -3.85 -9.34 8.92
N SER A 527 -4.38 -10.43 9.50
CA SER A 527 -4.95 -10.39 10.86
C SER A 527 -3.88 -10.25 11.96
N VAL A 528 -2.61 -10.52 11.63
CA VAL A 528 -1.47 -10.32 12.51
C VAL A 528 -0.88 -8.91 12.33
N PRO A 529 -0.24 -8.32 13.36
CA PRO A 529 0.45 -7.05 13.24
C PRO A 529 1.42 -7.01 12.05
N LEU A 530 1.42 -5.90 11.30
CA LEU A 530 2.14 -5.79 10.03
C LEU A 530 3.64 -6.04 10.16
N ASN A 531 4.27 -5.64 11.28
CA ASN A 531 5.68 -5.92 11.55
C ASN A 531 5.95 -7.42 11.72
N ARG A 532 5.07 -8.17 12.39
CA ARG A 532 5.20 -9.63 12.52
C ARG A 532 5.01 -10.32 11.18
N TYR A 533 4.06 -9.81 10.37
CA TYR A 533 3.88 -10.29 9.00
C TYR A 533 5.15 -10.04 8.15
N PHE A 534 5.71 -8.84 8.24
CA PHE A 534 6.93 -8.47 7.53
C PHE A 534 8.10 -9.37 7.90
N GLU A 535 8.46 -9.50 9.18
CA GLU A 535 9.59 -10.33 9.59
C GLU A 535 9.44 -11.81 9.20
N LYS A 536 8.21 -12.33 9.21
CA LYS A 536 7.94 -13.71 8.81
C LYS A 536 8.05 -13.96 7.31
N ASN A 537 7.73 -12.97 6.48
CA ASN A 537 7.52 -13.16 5.03
C ASN A 537 8.47 -12.32 4.16
N LYS A 538 9.34 -11.52 4.76
CA LYS A 538 10.27 -10.67 4.01
C LYS A 538 11.24 -11.52 3.20
N ILE A 539 11.59 -10.99 2.04
CA ILE A 539 12.64 -11.48 1.16
C ILE A 539 13.70 -10.40 1.03
N GLU A 540 14.95 -10.79 0.79
CA GLU A 540 15.99 -9.84 0.41
C GLU A 540 15.92 -9.61 -1.11
N LEU A 541 15.54 -8.39 -1.51
CA LEU A 541 15.46 -8.00 -2.92
C LEU A 541 16.73 -7.26 -3.33
N SER A 542 17.41 -7.74 -4.37
CA SER A 542 18.56 -7.03 -4.93
C SER A 542 18.11 -5.83 -5.79
N VAL A 543 18.71 -4.67 -5.54
CA VAL A 543 18.41 -3.39 -6.17
C VAL A 543 19.70 -2.76 -6.73
N LYS A 544 19.87 -2.82 -8.04
CA LYS A 544 21.11 -2.48 -8.75
C LYS A 544 20.97 -1.27 -9.68
N GLY A 545 19.76 -0.91 -10.10
CA GLY A 545 19.54 0.15 -11.07
C GLY A 545 18.08 0.44 -11.36
N GLU A 546 17.72 0.41 -12.64
CA GLU A 546 16.39 0.78 -13.14
C GLU A 546 15.46 -0.43 -13.36
N GLU A 547 15.94 -1.63 -13.07
CA GLU A 547 15.17 -2.87 -13.15
C GLU A 547 13.90 -2.81 -12.29
N ILE A 548 12.90 -3.56 -12.71
CA ILE A 548 11.64 -3.69 -11.98
C ILE A 548 11.89 -4.41 -10.66
N TRP A 549 11.36 -3.87 -9.56
CA TRP A 549 11.51 -4.44 -8.23
C TRP A 549 10.44 -5.54 -8.00
N LYS A 550 10.77 -6.78 -8.38
CA LYS A 550 9.82 -7.90 -8.26
C LYS A 550 9.83 -8.47 -6.85
N ILE A 551 8.75 -8.26 -6.12
CA ILE A 551 8.57 -8.82 -4.79
C ILE A 551 7.78 -10.13 -4.92
N SER A 552 8.49 -11.24 -5.02
CA SER A 552 7.92 -12.59 -5.12
C SER A 552 8.49 -13.47 -4.02
N SER A 553 7.69 -14.40 -3.48
CA SER A 553 8.19 -15.38 -2.53
C SER A 553 9.40 -16.13 -3.09
N GLU A 554 10.29 -16.61 -2.22
CA GLU A 554 11.46 -17.41 -2.62
C GLU A 554 11.08 -18.56 -3.56
N LYS A 555 9.97 -19.25 -3.29
CA LYS A 555 9.43 -20.30 -4.16
C LYS A 555 8.99 -19.78 -5.53
N GLY A 556 8.36 -18.61 -5.59
CA GLY A 556 8.00 -17.97 -6.86
C GLY A 556 9.22 -17.57 -7.69
N LEU A 557 10.31 -17.16 -7.04
CA LEU A 557 11.59 -16.91 -7.72
C LEU A 557 12.16 -18.20 -8.31
N VAL A 558 12.17 -19.31 -7.56
CA VAL A 558 12.62 -20.62 -8.06
C VAL A 558 11.77 -21.08 -9.25
N ILE A 559 10.45 -20.95 -9.19
CA ILE A 559 9.55 -21.27 -10.30
C ILE A 559 9.90 -20.45 -11.55
N ASN A 560 10.10 -19.12 -11.39
CA ASN A 560 10.49 -18.25 -12.50
C ASN A 560 11.84 -18.64 -13.10
N GLN A 561 12.81 -19.05 -12.26
CA GLN A 561 14.11 -19.54 -12.72
C GLN A 561 13.97 -20.83 -13.53
N LYS A 562 13.17 -21.80 -13.08
CA LYS A 562 12.88 -23.03 -13.84
C LYS A 562 12.26 -22.70 -15.21
N ILE A 563 11.24 -21.84 -15.23
CA ILE A 563 10.57 -21.38 -16.45
C ILE A 563 11.56 -20.71 -17.43
N LEU A 564 12.45 -19.86 -16.92
CA LEU A 564 13.49 -19.20 -17.72
C LEU A 564 14.59 -20.16 -18.21
N ALA A 565 14.94 -21.16 -17.41
CA ALA A 565 16.02 -22.09 -17.73
C ALA A 565 15.64 -23.04 -18.88
N ILE A 566 14.37 -23.43 -18.97
CA ILE A 566 13.88 -24.38 -19.98
C ILE A 566 13.30 -23.71 -21.24
N GLY A 567 12.85 -22.46 -21.14
CA GLY A 567 12.17 -21.76 -22.23
C GLY A 567 13.03 -20.71 -22.93
N THR A 568 12.88 -20.59 -24.25
CA THR A 568 13.47 -19.50 -25.05
C THR A 568 12.47 -18.34 -25.15
N PRO A 569 12.85 -17.08 -24.87
CA PRO A 569 11.96 -15.94 -25.07
C PRO A 569 11.42 -15.90 -26.50
N LEU A 570 10.12 -15.62 -26.64
CA LEU A 570 9.42 -15.63 -27.92
C LEU A 570 10.03 -14.71 -29.00
N LYS A 571 10.63 -13.57 -28.64
CA LYS A 571 11.38 -12.73 -29.61
C LYS A 571 12.61 -13.41 -30.22
N ASP A 572 13.15 -14.42 -29.54
CA ASP A 572 14.35 -15.16 -29.91
C ASP A 572 13.97 -16.53 -30.53
N TRP A 573 12.69 -16.75 -30.86
CA TRP A 573 12.23 -17.93 -31.58
C TRP A 573 12.38 -17.76 -33.09
N ASP A 574 12.94 -18.78 -33.73
CA ASP A 574 13.16 -18.76 -35.17
C ASP A 574 11.86 -18.92 -35.98
N GLY A 575 11.70 -18.06 -36.98
CA GLY A 575 10.64 -18.18 -37.98
C GLY A 575 9.25 -17.74 -37.52
N ILE A 576 9.18 -16.84 -36.54
CA ILE A 576 7.96 -16.14 -36.17
C ILE A 576 8.17 -14.62 -36.14
N GLU A 577 7.10 -13.88 -36.39
CA GLU A 577 7.13 -12.41 -36.44
C GLU A 577 5.91 -11.82 -35.74
N PHE A 578 6.10 -10.64 -35.12
CA PHE A 578 5.11 -9.98 -34.27
C PHE A 578 4.61 -8.67 -34.88
N TYR A 579 3.30 -8.56 -35.01
CA TYR A 579 2.65 -7.43 -35.66
C TYR A 579 1.52 -6.85 -34.82
N ARG A 580 1.23 -5.57 -35.05
CA ARG A 580 0.08 -4.85 -34.47
C ARG A 580 -1.00 -4.67 -35.53
N GLY A 581 -2.27 -4.68 -35.11
CA GLY A 581 -3.38 -4.32 -36.00
C GLY A 581 -3.30 -2.88 -36.51
N ILE A 582 -4.13 -2.57 -37.50
CA ILE A 582 -4.13 -1.31 -38.24
C ILE A 582 -4.82 -0.19 -37.45
N THR A 583 -4.26 1.01 -37.54
CA THR A 583 -4.91 2.26 -37.09
C THR A 583 -5.58 2.91 -38.29
N SER A 584 -6.91 3.09 -38.23
CA SER A 584 -7.67 3.75 -39.30
C SER A 584 -7.66 5.28 -39.19
N GLY A 585 -7.42 5.83 -37.98
CA GLY A 585 -7.57 7.26 -37.68
C GLY A 585 -9.02 7.78 -37.69
N PHE A 586 -9.96 7.05 -38.29
CA PHE A 586 -11.40 7.34 -38.27
C PHE A 586 -12.20 6.05 -38.53
N ASN A 587 -12.59 5.35 -37.47
CA ASN A 587 -13.16 4.00 -37.57
C ASN A 587 -14.47 3.97 -38.37
N GLU A 588 -15.31 4.97 -38.19
CA GLU A 588 -16.67 5.03 -38.74
C GLU A 588 -16.71 5.21 -40.27
N ALA A 589 -15.63 5.72 -40.86
CA ALA A 589 -15.48 5.85 -42.30
C ALA A 589 -14.89 4.58 -42.94
N PHE A 590 -14.05 3.82 -42.22
CA PHE A 590 -13.33 2.68 -42.80
C PHE A 590 -13.87 1.31 -42.37
N TYR A 591 -14.61 1.23 -41.27
CA TYR A 591 -15.18 -0.02 -40.77
C TYR A 591 -16.66 -0.08 -41.13
N ILE A 592 -17.01 -1.09 -41.92
CA ILE A 592 -18.34 -1.23 -42.50
C ILE A 592 -18.98 -2.56 -42.07
N ASP A 593 -20.30 -2.56 -42.02
CA ASP A 593 -21.09 -3.75 -41.78
C ASP A 593 -21.30 -4.57 -43.07
N THR A 594 -22.05 -5.67 -42.94
CA THR A 594 -22.33 -6.57 -44.07
C THR A 594 -23.22 -5.91 -45.13
N GLU A 595 -24.16 -5.06 -44.72
CA GLU A 595 -25.08 -4.37 -45.64
C GLU A 595 -24.30 -3.39 -46.54
N THR A 596 -23.55 -2.49 -45.92
CA THR A 596 -22.71 -1.51 -46.62
C THR A 596 -21.67 -2.20 -47.52
N LYS A 597 -21.04 -3.29 -47.04
CA LYS A 597 -20.15 -4.11 -47.87
C LYS A 597 -20.86 -4.60 -49.13
N ASN A 598 -22.04 -5.21 -48.97
CA ASN A 598 -22.76 -5.81 -50.09
C ASN A 598 -23.23 -4.75 -51.08
N GLU A 599 -23.68 -3.59 -50.60
CA GLU A 599 -24.03 -2.44 -51.45
C GLU A 599 -22.84 -1.94 -52.26
N LEU A 600 -21.68 -1.75 -51.63
CA LEU A 600 -20.47 -1.27 -52.30
C LEU A 600 -19.97 -2.29 -53.34
N ILE A 601 -19.99 -3.59 -53.01
CA ILE A 601 -19.58 -4.65 -53.96
C ILE A 601 -20.59 -4.77 -55.12
N LYS A 602 -21.89 -4.61 -54.85
CA LYS A 602 -22.92 -4.61 -55.90
C LYS A 602 -22.74 -3.44 -56.88
N LYS A 603 -22.32 -2.27 -56.38
CA LYS A 603 -22.01 -1.10 -57.23
C LYS A 603 -20.73 -1.28 -58.04
N SER A 604 -19.76 -2.05 -57.56
CA SER A 604 -18.57 -2.45 -58.31
C SER A 604 -17.92 -3.68 -57.68
N GLU A 605 -17.87 -4.79 -58.43
CA GLU A 605 -17.26 -6.04 -57.96
C GLU A 605 -15.79 -5.87 -57.57
N ASN A 606 -15.08 -4.92 -58.20
CA ASN A 606 -13.69 -4.61 -57.92
C ASN A 606 -13.46 -4.24 -56.44
N ASN A 607 -14.46 -3.63 -55.77
CA ASN A 607 -14.39 -3.23 -54.36
C ASN A 607 -14.07 -4.41 -53.41
N SER A 608 -14.44 -5.64 -53.79
CA SER A 608 -14.11 -6.85 -53.01
C SER A 608 -12.59 -7.06 -52.81
N LYS A 609 -11.75 -6.49 -53.68
CA LYS A 609 -10.29 -6.58 -53.55
C LYS A 609 -9.73 -5.84 -52.35
N ILE A 610 -10.36 -4.73 -51.94
CA ILE A 610 -9.91 -3.89 -50.83
C ILE A 610 -10.82 -3.96 -49.59
N ILE A 611 -12.01 -4.56 -49.69
CA ILE A 611 -12.86 -4.82 -48.52
C ILE A 611 -12.46 -6.16 -47.88
N LYS A 612 -11.94 -6.12 -46.65
CA LYS A 612 -11.41 -7.30 -45.94
C LYS A 612 -12.12 -7.55 -44.61
N PRO A 613 -12.26 -8.80 -44.14
CA PRO A 613 -12.90 -9.07 -42.85
C PRO A 613 -12.07 -8.50 -41.70
N LEU A 614 -12.73 -7.97 -40.67
CA LEU A 614 -12.10 -7.23 -39.56
C LEU A 614 -12.51 -7.81 -38.21
N LEU A 615 -11.52 -8.03 -37.33
CA LEU A 615 -11.71 -8.28 -35.91
C LEU A 615 -11.22 -7.10 -35.08
N ARG A 616 -12.03 -6.68 -34.10
CA ARG A 616 -11.60 -5.75 -33.05
C ARG A 616 -11.01 -6.54 -31.89
N GLY A 617 -10.21 -5.91 -31.05
CA GLY A 617 -9.62 -6.59 -29.89
C GLY A 617 -10.66 -7.31 -29.03
N LYS A 618 -11.80 -6.67 -28.72
CA LYS A 618 -12.88 -7.26 -27.92
C LYS A 618 -13.54 -8.51 -28.53
N ASP A 619 -13.40 -8.69 -29.84
CA ASP A 619 -13.96 -9.81 -30.59
C ASP A 619 -13.09 -11.07 -30.45
N ILE A 620 -11.84 -10.94 -29.97
CA ILE A 620 -10.92 -12.05 -29.74
C ILE A 620 -11.12 -12.60 -28.32
N LYS A 621 -11.34 -13.92 -28.20
CA LYS A 621 -11.46 -14.64 -26.91
C LYS A 621 -10.33 -15.66 -26.77
N ARG A 622 -10.32 -16.39 -25.67
CA ARG A 622 -9.42 -17.54 -25.48
C ARG A 622 -9.82 -18.64 -26.46
N TRP A 623 -8.87 -19.13 -27.25
CA TRP A 623 -8.98 -20.16 -28.30
C TRP A 623 -9.76 -19.77 -29.56
N ILE A 624 -10.85 -19.02 -29.42
CA ILE A 624 -11.74 -18.63 -30.53
C ILE A 624 -11.94 -17.12 -30.63
N TYR A 625 -12.41 -16.66 -31.79
CA TYR A 625 -12.86 -15.28 -32.01
C TYR A 625 -14.33 -15.25 -32.45
N ASP A 626 -14.98 -14.12 -32.17
CA ASP A 626 -16.38 -13.87 -32.48
C ASP A 626 -16.46 -12.90 -33.68
N PHE A 627 -16.55 -13.46 -34.89
CA PHE A 627 -16.61 -12.64 -36.10
C PHE A 627 -17.95 -11.92 -36.22
N LYS A 628 -17.97 -10.63 -35.83
CA LYS A 628 -19.16 -9.76 -35.89
C LYS A 628 -19.57 -9.30 -37.30
N LYS A 629 -19.13 -10.02 -38.33
CA LYS A 629 -19.36 -9.69 -39.75
C LYS A 629 -19.03 -8.22 -40.07
N LEU A 630 -17.94 -7.75 -39.49
CA LEU A 630 -17.40 -6.41 -39.67
C LEU A 630 -16.29 -6.46 -40.72
N TYR A 631 -16.16 -5.42 -41.52
CA TYR A 631 -15.18 -5.35 -42.60
C TYR A 631 -14.43 -4.02 -42.57
N ILE A 632 -13.22 -4.01 -43.12
CA ILE A 632 -12.41 -2.80 -43.31
C ILE A 632 -12.28 -2.50 -44.81
N ILE A 633 -12.44 -1.23 -45.18
CA ILE A 633 -12.03 -0.72 -46.50
C ILE A 633 -10.53 -0.43 -46.44
N ASN A 634 -9.70 -1.37 -46.87
CA ASN A 634 -8.24 -1.28 -46.78
C ASN A 634 -7.63 -0.52 -47.97
N THR A 635 -7.79 0.80 -47.99
CA THR A 635 -7.17 1.72 -48.97
C THR A 635 -5.67 1.94 -48.67
N HIS A 636 -4.88 0.88 -48.65
CA HIS A 636 -3.49 0.92 -48.19
C HIS A 636 -2.59 1.88 -48.99
N ASN A 637 -1.63 2.52 -48.30
CA ASN A 637 -0.67 3.45 -48.91
C ASN A 637 0.55 2.76 -49.56
N GLY A 638 0.32 1.59 -50.18
CA GLY A 638 1.40 0.80 -50.79
C GLY A 638 2.39 0.22 -49.78
N VAL A 639 3.41 -0.46 -50.29
CA VAL A 639 4.58 -0.95 -49.54
C VAL A 639 5.81 -0.71 -50.39
N ARG A 640 6.56 0.36 -50.08
CA ARG A 640 7.69 0.83 -50.90
C ARG A 640 8.74 -0.27 -51.13
N GLU A 641 9.09 -1.00 -50.08
CA GLU A 641 10.11 -2.07 -50.11
C GLU A 641 9.70 -3.26 -51.00
N LYS A 642 8.41 -3.47 -51.22
CA LYS A 642 7.86 -4.54 -52.06
C LYS A 642 7.39 -4.05 -53.44
N ASN A 643 7.67 -2.79 -53.77
CA ASN A 643 7.19 -2.12 -54.99
C ASN A 643 5.65 -2.19 -55.17
N ILE A 644 4.91 -2.25 -54.06
CA ILE A 644 3.45 -2.21 -54.06
C ILE A 644 3.02 -0.75 -54.05
N LYS A 645 2.30 -0.31 -55.07
CA LYS A 645 1.82 1.09 -55.18
C LYS A 645 0.66 1.37 -54.21
N PRO A 646 0.50 2.62 -53.76
CA PRO A 646 -0.71 3.06 -53.07
C PRO A 646 -1.97 2.79 -53.87
N VAL A 647 -3.06 2.45 -53.18
CA VAL A 647 -4.37 2.31 -53.80
C VAL A 647 -4.83 3.69 -54.28
N ASN A 648 -5.04 3.86 -55.59
CA ASN A 648 -5.63 5.08 -56.12
C ASN A 648 -7.16 4.96 -56.04
N VAL A 649 -7.73 5.35 -54.90
CA VAL A 649 -9.16 5.17 -54.61
C VAL A 649 -10.03 5.88 -55.64
N LYS A 650 -9.69 7.13 -55.99
CA LYS A 650 -10.47 7.94 -56.94
C LYS A 650 -10.53 7.31 -58.34
N LYS A 651 -9.41 6.75 -58.82
CA LYS A 651 -9.32 6.17 -60.16
C LYS A 651 -9.84 4.73 -60.21
N ASP A 652 -9.40 3.90 -59.27
CA ASP A 652 -9.58 2.44 -59.35
C ASP A 652 -10.84 1.96 -58.59
N TYR A 653 -11.36 2.78 -57.66
CA TYR A 653 -12.50 2.47 -56.80
C TYR A 653 -13.44 3.69 -56.61
N PRO A 654 -14.00 4.26 -57.69
CA PRO A 654 -14.76 5.52 -57.64
C PRO A 654 -15.97 5.46 -56.68
N THR A 655 -16.63 4.31 -56.58
CA THR A 655 -17.77 4.13 -55.65
C THR A 655 -17.36 4.13 -54.18
N ILE A 656 -16.14 3.69 -53.87
CA ILE A 656 -15.54 3.81 -52.53
C ILE A 656 -15.11 5.26 -52.28
N TYR A 657 -14.58 5.93 -53.29
CA TYR A 657 -14.24 7.36 -53.20
C TYR A 657 -15.48 8.21 -52.85
N ASP A 658 -16.60 7.99 -53.55
CA ASP A 658 -17.87 8.66 -53.27
C ASP A 658 -18.41 8.35 -51.87
N TYR A 659 -18.25 7.11 -51.41
CA TYR A 659 -18.61 6.72 -50.06
C TYR A 659 -17.77 7.43 -48.99
N LEU A 660 -16.44 7.52 -49.18
CA LEU A 660 -15.55 8.22 -48.25
C LEU A 660 -15.79 9.73 -48.24
N LEU A 661 -16.20 10.32 -49.36
CA LEU A 661 -16.59 11.74 -49.42
C LEU A 661 -17.74 12.10 -48.47
N LEU A 662 -18.60 11.14 -48.10
CA LEU A 662 -19.66 11.36 -47.12
C LEU A 662 -19.13 11.72 -45.72
N TYR A 663 -17.84 11.53 -45.46
CA TYR A 663 -17.16 11.79 -44.19
C TYR A 663 -16.03 12.85 -44.30
N TYR A 664 -15.89 13.54 -45.44
CA TYR A 664 -14.69 14.31 -45.77
C TYR A 664 -14.47 15.52 -44.87
N ASP A 665 -15.48 16.37 -44.69
CA ASP A 665 -15.45 17.63 -43.95
C ASP A 665 -16.68 17.80 -43.03
N ASP A 666 -16.78 18.94 -42.34
CA ASP A 666 -17.85 19.26 -41.39
C ASP A 666 -19.23 19.47 -42.04
N LYS A 667 -19.28 19.65 -43.37
CA LYS A 667 -20.52 19.75 -44.16
C LYS A 667 -20.96 18.41 -44.71
N SER A 668 -20.12 17.39 -44.60
CA SER A 668 -20.38 16.08 -45.15
C SER A 668 -21.49 15.38 -44.34
N PRO A 669 -22.41 14.66 -45.01
CA PRO A 669 -23.64 14.14 -44.38
C PRO A 669 -23.40 13.10 -43.27
N ARG A 670 -22.18 12.55 -43.16
CA ARG A 670 -21.78 11.58 -42.14
C ARG A 670 -20.62 12.08 -41.26
N ALA A 671 -20.37 13.39 -41.22
CA ALA A 671 -19.44 13.97 -40.25
C ALA A 671 -19.90 13.69 -38.81
N ILE A 672 -18.96 13.36 -37.91
CA ILE A 672 -19.31 12.99 -36.52
C ILE A 672 -19.02 14.15 -35.59
N GLN A 673 -20.05 14.71 -34.97
CA GLN A 673 -19.88 15.74 -33.94
C GLN A 673 -19.40 15.12 -32.62
N LYS A 674 -18.31 15.65 -32.07
CA LYS A 674 -17.76 15.30 -30.76
C LYS A 674 -18.48 16.06 -29.66
N LYS A 675 -18.28 15.62 -28.41
CA LYS A 675 -18.91 16.21 -27.21
C LYS A 675 -18.54 17.67 -26.95
N ASP A 676 -17.40 18.12 -27.45
CA ASP A 676 -16.91 19.50 -27.33
C ASP A 676 -17.43 20.42 -28.45
N GLY A 677 -18.31 19.91 -29.32
CA GLY A 677 -18.89 20.66 -30.45
C GLY A 677 -18.06 20.61 -31.73
N THR A 678 -16.82 20.08 -31.70
CA THR A 678 -15.98 19.92 -32.90
C THR A 678 -16.40 18.70 -33.72
N PHE A 679 -16.01 18.64 -35.00
CA PHE A 679 -16.28 17.49 -35.86
C PHE A 679 -15.06 16.56 -35.98
N GLN A 680 -15.32 15.27 -36.17
CA GLN A 680 -14.35 14.30 -36.66
C GLN A 680 -14.65 14.05 -38.15
N THR A 681 -13.65 14.29 -38.99
CA THR A 681 -13.74 14.23 -40.45
C THR A 681 -12.51 13.51 -41.02
N LEU A 682 -12.55 13.10 -42.29
CA LEU A 682 -11.37 12.51 -42.94
C LEU A 682 -10.30 13.55 -43.27
N LYS A 683 -10.69 14.80 -43.56
CA LYS A 683 -9.76 15.91 -43.85
C LYS A 683 -8.85 16.23 -42.66
N ASP A 684 -9.36 16.08 -41.43
CA ASP A 684 -8.63 16.42 -40.20
C ASP A 684 -7.83 15.23 -39.63
N ARG A 685 -7.76 14.10 -40.36
CA ARG A 685 -7.11 12.88 -39.90
C ARG A 685 -5.58 13.00 -39.95
N ALA A 686 -4.93 12.85 -38.80
CA ALA A 686 -3.47 12.79 -38.71
C ALA A 686 -2.86 11.51 -39.31
N ASP A 687 -3.58 10.38 -39.22
CA ASP A 687 -3.15 9.07 -39.74
C ASP A 687 -3.67 8.82 -41.16
N GLN A 688 -3.04 9.45 -42.16
CA GLN A 688 -3.33 9.26 -43.60
C GLN A 688 -2.13 8.76 -44.40
N GLY A 689 -2.36 8.32 -45.63
CA GLY A 689 -1.32 7.95 -46.60
C GLY A 689 -0.89 9.14 -47.47
N ASP A 690 -0.54 8.85 -48.73
CA ASP A 690 -0.17 9.86 -49.73
C ASP A 690 -1.39 10.71 -50.15
N ASP A 691 -2.61 10.17 -49.98
CA ASP A 691 -3.89 10.86 -50.14
C ASP A 691 -4.79 10.68 -48.90
N TRP A 692 -5.73 11.61 -48.69
CA TRP A 692 -6.65 11.61 -47.55
C TRP A 692 -7.57 10.37 -47.51
N THR A 693 -7.79 9.71 -48.66
CA THR A 693 -8.54 8.47 -48.75
C THR A 693 -7.74 7.24 -48.30
N ASN A 694 -6.41 7.33 -48.22
CA ASN A 694 -5.55 6.21 -47.89
C ASN A 694 -5.42 5.98 -46.39
N LEU A 695 -5.40 4.72 -45.97
CA LEU A 695 -4.91 4.35 -44.64
C LEU A 695 -3.39 4.58 -44.56
N ARG A 696 -2.87 4.73 -43.35
CA ARG A 696 -1.42 4.80 -43.10
C ARG A 696 -0.69 3.57 -43.66
N ASN A 697 0.56 3.75 -44.07
CA ASN A 697 1.42 2.66 -44.58
C ASN A 697 1.53 1.48 -43.59
N CYS A 698 1.45 0.26 -44.12
CA CYS A 698 1.54 -1.00 -43.38
C CYS A 698 2.42 -2.00 -44.17
N ALA A 699 3.69 -2.15 -43.76
CA ALA A 699 4.67 -2.95 -44.50
C ALA A 699 4.37 -4.47 -44.53
N PHE A 700 3.59 -4.95 -43.57
CA PHE A 700 3.29 -6.38 -43.36
C PHE A 700 1.86 -6.75 -43.79
N LEU A 701 1.28 -6.03 -44.75
CA LEU A 701 -0.12 -6.20 -45.15
C LEU A 701 -0.48 -7.65 -45.55
N GLU A 702 0.43 -8.33 -46.22
CA GLU A 702 0.26 -9.72 -46.67
C GLU A 702 0.19 -10.71 -45.50
N GLU A 703 0.79 -10.39 -44.36
CA GLU A 703 0.79 -11.26 -43.17
C GLU A 703 -0.61 -11.44 -42.59
N PHE A 704 -1.52 -10.49 -42.79
CA PHE A 704 -2.92 -10.65 -42.38
C PHE A 704 -3.62 -11.80 -43.09
N SER A 705 -3.18 -12.19 -44.29
CA SER A 705 -3.80 -13.30 -45.04
C SER A 705 -3.31 -14.68 -44.59
N LYS A 706 -2.18 -14.74 -43.90
CA LYS A 706 -1.58 -16.00 -43.44
C LYS A 706 -2.27 -16.52 -42.18
N PRO A 707 -2.17 -17.84 -41.92
CA PRO A 707 -2.48 -18.39 -40.61
C PRO A 707 -1.67 -17.67 -39.52
N LYS A 708 -2.32 -17.25 -38.45
CA LYS A 708 -1.71 -16.43 -37.40
C LYS A 708 -2.37 -16.65 -36.04
N ILE A 709 -1.62 -16.39 -34.98
CA ILE A 709 -2.19 -16.28 -33.63
C ILE A 709 -2.59 -14.82 -33.42
N VAL A 710 -3.80 -14.56 -32.95
CA VAL A 710 -4.30 -13.20 -32.67
C VAL A 710 -4.64 -13.03 -31.19
N TRP A 711 -4.42 -11.84 -30.62
CA TRP A 711 -4.80 -11.54 -29.23
C TRP A 711 -5.16 -10.07 -29.00
N ILE A 712 -5.91 -9.83 -27.91
CA ILE A 712 -6.34 -8.50 -27.45
C ILE A 712 -5.29 -7.83 -26.55
N GLU A 713 -5.12 -6.51 -26.65
CA GLU A 713 -4.17 -5.77 -25.82
C GLU A 713 -4.53 -5.76 -24.32
N ILE A 714 -5.79 -5.58 -23.94
CA ILE A 714 -6.19 -5.42 -22.53
C ILE A 714 -7.14 -6.55 -22.15
N SER A 715 -6.71 -7.37 -21.20
CA SER A 715 -7.46 -8.55 -20.74
C SER A 715 -7.12 -8.90 -19.30
N ASP A 716 -8.02 -9.58 -18.60
CA ASP A 716 -7.80 -10.15 -17.27
C ASP A 716 -6.98 -11.46 -17.31
N ARG A 717 -7.10 -12.23 -18.40
CA ARG A 717 -6.38 -13.47 -18.66
C ARG A 717 -5.86 -13.57 -20.10
N ALA A 718 -5.07 -14.59 -20.39
CA ALA A 718 -4.60 -14.88 -21.75
C ALA A 718 -5.80 -15.14 -22.69
N ASN A 719 -5.88 -14.38 -23.78
CA ASN A 719 -6.92 -14.48 -24.80
C ASN A 719 -6.26 -14.55 -26.19
N PHE A 720 -5.59 -15.66 -26.47
CA PHE A 720 -5.00 -15.96 -27.77
C PHE A 720 -5.91 -16.88 -28.58
N SER A 721 -6.02 -16.63 -29.88
CA SER A 721 -6.82 -17.42 -30.82
C SER A 721 -6.07 -17.72 -32.10
N TYR A 722 -6.43 -18.80 -32.80
CA TYR A 722 -5.87 -19.15 -34.10
C TYR A 722 -6.77 -18.65 -35.24
N ASP A 723 -6.26 -17.75 -36.09
CA ASP A 723 -6.98 -17.24 -37.25
C ASP A 723 -6.37 -17.72 -38.56
N THR A 724 -7.17 -18.47 -39.33
CA THR A 724 -6.86 -18.96 -40.67
C THR A 724 -7.67 -18.26 -41.77
N ASN A 725 -8.56 -17.35 -41.40
CA ASN A 725 -9.55 -16.76 -42.30
C ASN A 725 -9.15 -15.36 -42.82
N GLY A 726 -7.89 -14.97 -42.62
CA GLY A 726 -7.35 -13.75 -43.19
C GLY A 726 -7.89 -12.46 -42.56
N HIS A 727 -8.33 -12.48 -41.30
CA HIS A 727 -8.91 -11.30 -40.66
C HIS A 727 -7.85 -10.22 -40.44
N PHE A 728 -8.22 -9.00 -40.83
CA PHE A 728 -7.55 -7.79 -40.41
C PHE A 728 -7.86 -7.51 -38.95
N LEU A 729 -6.94 -6.83 -38.26
CA LEU A 729 -7.08 -6.50 -36.85
C LEU A 729 -7.08 -4.98 -36.65
N THR A 730 -7.89 -4.49 -35.71
CA THR A 730 -7.72 -3.11 -35.21
C THR A 730 -6.46 -2.95 -34.37
N ASN A 731 -5.97 -1.73 -34.20
CA ASN A 731 -4.82 -1.38 -33.37
C ASN A 731 -4.92 -1.71 -31.86
N SER A 732 -6.06 -2.25 -31.42
CA SER A 732 -6.32 -2.80 -30.07
C SER A 732 -5.99 -4.30 -29.95
N ALA A 733 -5.47 -4.90 -31.02
CA ALA A 733 -5.08 -6.29 -31.12
C ALA A 733 -3.72 -6.43 -31.82
N TYR A 734 -3.10 -7.59 -31.63
CA TYR A 734 -1.80 -7.97 -32.17
C TYR A 734 -1.87 -9.39 -32.72
N PHE A 735 -0.86 -9.77 -33.51
CA PHE A 735 -0.76 -11.13 -34.03
C PHE A 735 0.69 -11.62 -34.21
N ILE A 736 0.84 -12.94 -34.19
CA ILE A 736 2.06 -13.68 -34.54
C ILE A 736 1.81 -14.44 -35.83
N SER A 737 2.67 -14.24 -36.83
CA SER A 737 2.71 -15.01 -38.08
C SER A 737 3.98 -15.87 -38.09
N GLY A 738 3.97 -17.02 -38.77
CA GLY A 738 5.16 -17.86 -38.93
C GLY A 738 4.93 -19.35 -38.66
N LYS A 739 5.95 -20.01 -38.11
CA LYS A 739 5.98 -21.46 -37.86
C LYS A 739 5.45 -21.81 -36.45
N ASN A 740 5.12 -23.09 -36.25
CA ASN A 740 4.81 -23.68 -34.92
C ASN A 740 3.58 -23.08 -34.20
N LEU A 741 2.68 -22.42 -34.93
CA LEU A 741 1.64 -21.58 -34.34
C LEU A 741 0.71 -22.32 -33.38
N LYS A 742 0.32 -23.57 -33.68
CA LYS A 742 -0.55 -24.36 -32.78
C LYS A 742 0.16 -24.72 -31.47
N TYR A 743 1.42 -25.16 -31.53
CA TYR A 743 2.22 -25.40 -30.33
C TYR A 743 2.40 -24.11 -29.49
N LEU A 744 2.75 -23.00 -30.14
CA LEU A 744 2.89 -21.71 -29.44
C LEU A 744 1.56 -21.27 -28.83
N LEU A 745 0.43 -21.50 -29.51
CA LEU A 745 -0.91 -21.20 -28.99
C LEU A 745 -1.24 -22.03 -27.75
N ALA A 746 -0.89 -23.32 -27.74
CA ALA A 746 -1.07 -24.19 -26.58
C ALA A 746 -0.39 -23.60 -25.34
N VAL A 747 0.90 -23.25 -25.47
CA VAL A 747 1.67 -22.70 -24.37
C VAL A 747 1.20 -21.30 -23.99
N LEU A 748 0.94 -20.39 -24.96
CA LEU A 748 0.52 -19.01 -24.70
C LEU A 748 -0.81 -18.91 -23.93
N ASN A 749 -1.72 -19.87 -24.12
CA ASN A 749 -2.97 -19.93 -23.37
C ASN A 749 -2.86 -20.74 -22.08
N SER A 750 -1.70 -21.31 -21.72
CA SER A 750 -1.52 -22.11 -20.49
C SER A 750 -1.44 -21.26 -19.22
N SER A 751 -1.70 -21.88 -18.08
CA SER A 751 -1.51 -21.32 -16.75
C SER A 751 -0.06 -20.91 -16.50
N VAL A 752 0.91 -21.70 -16.99
CA VAL A 752 2.35 -21.38 -16.83
C VAL A 752 2.71 -20.08 -17.55
N ALA A 753 2.28 -19.92 -18.80
CA ALA A 753 2.54 -18.71 -19.56
C ALA A 753 1.80 -17.50 -18.99
N ASP A 754 0.53 -17.63 -18.59
CA ASP A 754 -0.23 -16.52 -17.98
C ASP A 754 0.36 -16.11 -16.62
N TYR A 755 0.88 -17.08 -15.84
CA TYR A 755 1.61 -16.81 -14.60
C TYR A 755 2.90 -16.05 -14.87
N TYR A 756 3.75 -16.52 -15.78
CA TYR A 756 5.01 -15.84 -16.08
C TYR A 756 4.76 -14.45 -16.67
N PHE A 757 3.78 -14.33 -17.56
CA PHE A 757 3.33 -13.05 -18.11
C PHE A 757 2.89 -12.08 -17.01
N PHE A 758 2.19 -12.57 -15.97
CA PHE A 758 1.84 -11.78 -14.80
C PHE A 758 3.08 -11.25 -14.04
N GLN A 759 4.20 -11.96 -14.07
CA GLN A 759 5.45 -11.52 -13.42
C GLN A 759 6.20 -10.43 -14.18
N ILE A 760 5.89 -10.19 -15.46
CA ILE A 760 6.65 -9.25 -16.33
C ILE A 760 5.83 -8.04 -16.78
N THR A 761 4.53 -7.99 -16.50
CA THR A 761 3.64 -6.97 -17.06
C THR A 761 3.23 -5.89 -16.06
N ALA A 762 3.07 -4.67 -16.57
CA ALA A 762 2.47 -3.58 -15.80
C ALA A 762 0.97 -3.84 -15.60
N LYS A 763 0.52 -3.80 -14.34
CA LYS A 763 -0.89 -3.94 -13.97
C LYS A 763 -1.64 -2.63 -14.25
N ILE A 764 -2.86 -2.72 -14.79
CA ILE A 764 -3.74 -1.57 -15.04
C ILE A 764 -4.86 -1.52 -13.98
N ALA A 765 -5.54 -0.38 -13.85
CA ALA A 765 -6.67 -0.22 -12.95
C ALA A 765 -7.75 -1.30 -13.18
N GLY A 766 -8.31 -1.84 -12.08
CA GLY A 766 -9.30 -2.91 -12.14
C GLY A 766 -8.74 -4.33 -12.29
N GLY A 767 -7.42 -4.52 -12.12
CA GLY A 767 -6.80 -5.85 -12.09
C GLY A 767 -6.50 -6.46 -13.47
N ARG A 768 -6.89 -5.78 -14.56
CA ARG A 768 -6.60 -6.17 -15.94
C ARG A 768 -5.12 -5.98 -16.28
N LYS A 769 -4.64 -6.77 -17.24
CA LYS A 769 -3.26 -6.82 -17.73
C LYS A 769 -3.18 -6.22 -19.14
N ARG A 770 -1.98 -5.78 -19.53
CA ARG A 770 -1.70 -5.24 -20.86
C ARG A 770 -0.79 -6.20 -21.66
N TYR A 771 -1.38 -6.97 -22.58
CA TYR A 771 -0.77 -7.87 -23.56
C TYR A 771 -0.24 -7.11 -24.79
N THR A 772 0.63 -6.13 -24.58
CA THR A 772 1.37 -5.52 -25.70
C THR A 772 2.50 -6.43 -26.19
N LYS A 773 2.88 -6.26 -27.45
CA LYS A 773 4.01 -6.93 -28.12
C LYS A 773 5.25 -7.07 -27.21
N GLN A 774 5.71 -5.96 -26.62
CA GLN A 774 6.92 -5.90 -25.76
C GLN A 774 6.93 -6.85 -24.54
N TYR A 775 5.77 -7.32 -24.10
CA TYR A 775 5.66 -8.27 -22.99
C TYR A 775 5.47 -9.70 -23.49
N VAL A 776 4.62 -9.90 -24.50
CA VAL A 776 4.39 -11.23 -25.10
C VAL A 776 5.68 -11.80 -25.69
N GLU A 777 6.48 -10.97 -26.34
CA GLU A 777 7.80 -11.32 -26.86
C GLU A 777 8.77 -11.89 -25.81
N LYS A 778 8.57 -11.58 -24.53
CA LYS A 778 9.45 -12.00 -23.44
C LYS A 778 9.00 -13.31 -22.77
N VAL A 779 7.88 -13.89 -23.19
CA VAL A 779 7.39 -15.15 -22.62
C VAL A 779 8.33 -16.28 -23.08
N PRO A 780 8.97 -17.02 -22.16
CA PRO A 780 9.88 -18.10 -22.49
C PRO A 780 9.10 -19.37 -22.81
N ILE A 781 9.30 -19.93 -24.00
CA ILE A 781 8.63 -21.15 -24.48
C ILE A 781 9.69 -22.19 -24.88
N PRO A 782 9.66 -23.42 -24.36
CA PRO A 782 10.61 -24.48 -24.70
C PRO A 782 10.58 -24.83 -26.18
N GLN A 783 11.75 -24.92 -26.80
CA GLN A 783 11.90 -25.37 -28.18
C GLN A 783 12.07 -26.89 -28.20
N ILE A 784 10.98 -27.60 -28.49
CA ILE A 784 10.96 -29.07 -28.62
C ILE A 784 10.84 -29.48 -30.09
N SER A 785 11.19 -30.72 -30.41
CA SER A 785 11.18 -31.22 -31.79
C SER A 785 9.77 -31.24 -32.38
N LYS A 786 9.66 -31.26 -33.72
CA LYS A 786 8.37 -31.33 -34.41
C LYS A 786 7.52 -32.54 -34.03
N LYS A 787 8.16 -33.66 -33.70
CA LYS A 787 7.49 -34.88 -33.23
C LYS A 787 6.89 -34.66 -31.83
N GLU A 788 7.62 -34.00 -30.94
CA GLU A 788 7.17 -33.71 -29.57
C GLU A 788 6.12 -32.60 -29.52
N GLN A 789 6.05 -31.71 -30.51
CA GLN A 789 4.98 -30.71 -30.63
C GLN A 789 3.63 -31.32 -31.00
N LEU A 790 3.60 -32.49 -31.65
CA LEU A 790 2.39 -33.05 -32.26
C LEU A 790 1.22 -33.23 -31.27
N PRO A 791 1.41 -33.78 -30.05
CA PRO A 791 0.32 -33.90 -29.08
C PRO A 791 -0.34 -32.56 -28.73
N TYR A 792 0.46 -31.50 -28.56
CA TYR A 792 -0.02 -30.15 -28.28
C TYR A 792 -0.81 -29.59 -29.48
N GLU A 793 -0.30 -29.75 -30.70
CA GLU A 793 -0.97 -29.26 -31.90
C GLU A 793 -2.32 -29.95 -32.13
N LEU A 794 -2.42 -31.27 -31.87
CA LEU A 794 -3.66 -32.03 -31.98
C LEU A 794 -4.68 -31.66 -30.89
N LEU A 795 -4.24 -31.51 -29.64
CA LEU A 795 -5.12 -31.08 -28.55
C LEU A 795 -5.64 -29.65 -28.76
N VAL A 796 -4.86 -28.76 -29.36
CA VAL A 796 -5.34 -27.42 -29.75
C VAL A 796 -6.49 -27.53 -30.74
N ASP A 797 -6.42 -28.44 -31.71
CA ASP A 797 -7.52 -28.66 -32.65
C ASP A 797 -8.78 -29.16 -31.95
N TYR A 798 -8.63 -30.06 -30.96
CA TYR A 798 -9.76 -30.56 -30.17
C TYR A 798 -10.37 -29.43 -29.33
N VAL A 799 -9.56 -28.64 -28.64
CA VAL A 799 -10.00 -27.50 -27.82
C VAL A 799 -10.76 -26.48 -28.67
N ILE A 800 -10.21 -26.07 -29.82
CA ILE A 800 -10.87 -25.11 -30.72
C ILE A 800 -12.19 -25.68 -31.24
N SER A 801 -12.21 -26.95 -31.68
CA SER A 801 -13.39 -27.59 -32.24
C SER A 801 -14.51 -27.76 -31.21
N SER A 802 -14.17 -28.25 -30.01
CA SER A 802 -15.14 -28.40 -28.90
C SER A 802 -15.67 -27.04 -28.42
N LYS A 803 -14.83 -25.99 -28.41
CA LYS A 803 -15.26 -24.65 -28.00
C LYS A 803 -16.23 -24.01 -28.99
N SER A 804 -15.94 -24.11 -30.29
CA SER A 804 -16.82 -23.60 -31.35
C SER A 804 -18.19 -24.28 -31.37
N LEU A 805 -18.27 -25.52 -30.85
CA LEU A 805 -19.49 -26.32 -30.79
C LEU A 805 -20.25 -26.19 -29.46
N SER A 806 -19.76 -25.36 -28.53
CA SER A 806 -20.35 -25.19 -27.19
C SER A 806 -20.47 -26.49 -26.37
N ASN A 807 -19.62 -27.49 -26.61
CA ASN A 807 -19.54 -28.70 -25.79
C ASN A 807 -18.63 -28.43 -24.58
N GLU A 808 -19.20 -27.85 -23.52
CA GLU A 808 -18.43 -27.34 -22.37
C GLU A 808 -17.66 -28.43 -21.63
N LEU A 809 -18.24 -29.61 -21.41
CA LEU A 809 -17.58 -30.70 -20.68
C LEU A 809 -16.31 -31.16 -21.41
N THR A 810 -16.44 -31.43 -22.71
CA THR A 810 -15.34 -31.91 -23.56
C THR A 810 -14.27 -30.82 -23.72
N PHE A 811 -14.70 -29.57 -23.94
CA PHE A 811 -13.81 -28.42 -23.99
C PHE A 811 -13.00 -28.26 -22.70
N ASN A 812 -13.66 -28.29 -21.53
CA ASN A 812 -13.00 -28.11 -20.25
C ASN A 812 -11.99 -29.23 -19.99
N PHE A 813 -12.32 -30.48 -20.33
CA PHE A 813 -11.41 -31.60 -20.19
C PHE A 813 -10.16 -31.45 -21.06
N PHE A 814 -10.32 -31.19 -22.37
CA PHE A 814 -9.16 -31.03 -23.25
C PHE A 814 -8.36 -29.76 -22.95
N GLU A 815 -9.00 -28.68 -22.48
CA GLU A 815 -8.29 -27.48 -22.00
C GLU A 815 -7.45 -27.80 -20.76
N GLN A 816 -7.99 -28.55 -19.79
CA GLN A 816 -7.26 -28.99 -18.60
C GLN A 816 -6.12 -29.96 -18.94
N LEU A 817 -6.36 -30.91 -19.85
CA LEU A 817 -5.35 -31.84 -20.34
C LEU A 817 -4.21 -31.07 -21.02
N LEU A 818 -4.53 -30.12 -21.90
CA LEU A 818 -3.54 -29.28 -22.57
C LEU A 818 -2.73 -28.47 -21.56
N ASP A 819 -3.37 -27.89 -20.55
CA ASP A 819 -2.68 -27.17 -19.48
C ASP A 819 -1.75 -28.10 -18.67
N ALA A 820 -2.19 -29.33 -18.40
CA ALA A 820 -1.43 -30.31 -17.62
C ALA A 820 -0.17 -30.82 -18.36
N ILE A 821 -0.25 -31.08 -19.67
CA ILE A 821 0.96 -31.43 -20.47
C ILE A 821 1.89 -30.24 -20.68
N VAL A 822 1.40 -29.00 -20.54
CA VAL A 822 2.27 -27.82 -20.46
C VAL A 822 2.94 -27.72 -19.09
N PHE A 823 2.28 -28.08 -17.99
CA PHE A 823 2.98 -28.23 -16.70
C PHE A 823 4.08 -29.29 -16.78
N GLU A 824 3.82 -30.45 -17.41
CA GLU A 824 4.83 -31.50 -17.65
C GLU A 824 6.03 -30.97 -18.45
N LEU A 825 5.78 -30.08 -19.41
CA LEU A 825 6.83 -29.47 -20.23
C LEU A 825 7.79 -28.59 -19.41
N TYR A 826 7.30 -27.85 -18.41
CA TYR A 826 8.11 -26.93 -17.60
C TYR A 826 8.63 -27.54 -16.30
N PHE A 827 7.96 -28.56 -15.77
CA PHE A 827 8.25 -29.21 -14.48
C PHE A 827 8.32 -30.74 -14.60
N PRO A 828 9.13 -31.31 -15.51
CA PRO A 828 9.10 -32.73 -15.81
C PRO A 828 9.51 -33.59 -14.61
N GLU A 829 10.51 -33.16 -13.83
CA GLU A 829 11.00 -33.91 -12.67
C GLU A 829 9.98 -33.92 -11.52
N GLU A 830 9.24 -32.84 -11.34
CA GLU A 830 8.20 -32.73 -10.31
C GLU A 830 7.00 -33.61 -10.65
N LEU A 831 6.57 -33.61 -11.91
CA LEU A 831 5.48 -34.50 -12.35
C LEU A 831 5.89 -35.96 -12.28
N LYS A 832 7.12 -36.29 -12.67
CA LYS A 832 7.67 -37.64 -12.55
C LYS A 832 7.77 -38.11 -11.11
N SER A 833 8.31 -37.28 -10.21
CA SER A 833 8.43 -37.59 -8.77
C SER A 833 7.07 -37.77 -8.10
N ALA A 834 6.05 -37.06 -8.58
CA ALA A 834 4.68 -37.19 -8.11
C ALA A 834 3.88 -38.32 -8.79
N ASN A 835 4.50 -39.08 -9.71
CA ASN A 835 3.89 -40.11 -10.56
C ASN A 835 2.67 -39.60 -11.35
N LYS A 836 2.79 -38.42 -11.95
CA LYS A 836 1.74 -37.72 -12.73
C LYS A 836 2.17 -37.37 -14.16
N GLU A 837 3.11 -38.12 -14.74
CA GLU A 837 3.47 -37.98 -16.16
C GLU A 837 2.26 -38.31 -17.04
N ILE A 838 1.92 -37.43 -17.98
CA ILE A 838 0.71 -37.51 -18.80
C ILE A 838 1.04 -37.94 -20.22
N LEU A 839 2.11 -37.38 -20.80
CA LEU A 839 2.50 -37.63 -22.19
C LEU A 839 2.71 -39.13 -22.47
N LYS A 840 3.31 -39.87 -21.52
CA LYS A 840 3.54 -41.32 -21.64
C LYS A 840 2.25 -42.16 -21.66
N HIS A 841 1.13 -41.61 -21.17
CA HIS A 841 -0.16 -42.29 -21.08
C HIS A 841 -1.19 -41.77 -22.10
N LEU A 842 -0.85 -40.75 -22.88
CA LEU A 842 -1.77 -40.10 -23.80
C LEU A 842 -2.16 -41.02 -24.97
N GLY A 843 -1.25 -41.91 -25.40
CA GLY A 843 -1.39 -42.71 -26.62
C GLY A 843 -1.34 -41.86 -27.89
N ASP A 844 -1.60 -42.50 -29.04
CA ASP A 844 -1.62 -41.81 -30.34
C ASP A 844 -2.95 -41.08 -30.54
N LEU A 845 -2.94 -39.76 -30.38
CA LEU A 845 -4.10 -38.91 -30.67
C LEU A 845 -4.40 -38.88 -32.18
N LYS A 846 -5.69 -38.97 -32.54
CA LYS A 846 -6.14 -38.99 -33.93
C LYS A 846 -6.28 -37.58 -34.51
N PRO A 847 -5.67 -37.26 -35.67
CA PRO A 847 -5.83 -35.93 -36.28
C PRO A 847 -7.26 -35.70 -36.77
N ILE A 848 -7.77 -34.48 -36.52
CA ILE A 848 -9.06 -34.00 -37.05
C ILE A 848 -8.90 -32.94 -38.13
N SER A 849 -7.66 -32.59 -38.45
CA SER A 849 -7.27 -31.62 -39.48
C SER A 849 -6.37 -32.34 -40.48
N SER A 850 -6.58 -32.13 -41.79
CA SER A 850 -5.71 -32.73 -42.81
C SER A 850 -4.25 -32.26 -42.65
N PRO A 851 -3.24 -33.12 -42.85
CA PRO A 851 -1.86 -32.67 -42.93
C PRO A 851 -1.70 -31.64 -44.05
N PRO A 852 -0.87 -30.60 -43.89
CA PRO A 852 -0.56 -29.71 -45.00
C PRO A 852 0.07 -30.54 -46.13
N LEU A 853 -0.52 -30.44 -47.34
CA LEU A 853 -0.01 -31.06 -48.56
C LEU A 853 1.49 -30.76 -48.70
N LYS A 854 2.33 -31.79 -48.61
CA LYS A 854 3.72 -31.69 -49.05
C LYS A 854 3.70 -31.48 -50.56
N GLY A 855 4.37 -30.43 -51.03
CA GLY A 855 4.54 -30.19 -52.46
C GLY A 855 5.13 -31.41 -53.17
N GLY A 856 4.45 -31.84 -54.22
CA GLY A 856 4.82 -33.00 -55.03
C GLY A 856 3.59 -33.70 -55.55
N VAL A 857 3.35 -33.59 -56.86
CA VAL A 857 2.27 -34.27 -57.57
C VAL A 857 2.39 -35.78 -57.33
N SER A 858 1.42 -36.36 -56.63
CA SER A 858 1.12 -37.79 -56.70
C SER A 858 -0.36 -37.95 -56.97
N GLU A 859 -0.70 -38.27 -58.21
CA GLU A 859 -2.02 -38.72 -58.62
C GLU A 859 -2.36 -40.02 -57.87
N GLY A 860 -3.50 -40.04 -57.17
CA GLY A 860 -4.07 -41.25 -56.58
C GLY A 860 -4.60 -41.06 -55.16
N ARG A 861 -5.92 -40.84 -55.05
CA ARG A 861 -6.74 -40.63 -53.83
C ARG A 861 -6.53 -39.29 -53.13
N GLY A 862 -7.30 -38.29 -53.56
CA GLY A 862 -7.43 -37.02 -52.85
C GLY A 862 -7.94 -37.24 -51.43
N GLY A 863 -7.22 -36.73 -50.44
CA GLY A 863 -7.68 -36.68 -49.06
C GLY A 863 -8.87 -35.74 -48.94
N GLN A 864 -10.07 -36.29 -48.79
CA GLN A 864 -11.25 -35.50 -48.43
C GLN A 864 -11.05 -34.90 -47.04
N GLU A 865 -11.41 -33.63 -46.89
CA GLU A 865 -11.47 -32.96 -45.59
C GLU A 865 -12.57 -33.61 -44.74
N LEU A 866 -12.24 -33.99 -43.49
CA LEU A 866 -13.20 -34.60 -42.58
C LEU A 866 -14.42 -33.69 -42.40
N THR A 867 -15.61 -34.30 -42.47
CA THR A 867 -16.88 -33.64 -42.15
C THR A 867 -16.91 -33.23 -40.67
N GLN A 868 -17.79 -32.30 -40.32
CA GLN A 868 -17.93 -31.85 -38.93
C GLN A 868 -18.38 -33.00 -38.00
N GLU A 869 -19.18 -33.94 -38.50
CA GLU A 869 -19.63 -35.13 -37.78
C GLU A 869 -18.47 -36.10 -37.52
N GLU A 870 -17.60 -36.35 -38.50
CA GLU A 870 -16.43 -37.21 -38.32
C GLU A 870 -15.43 -36.61 -37.32
N LYS A 871 -15.19 -35.29 -37.39
CA LYS A 871 -14.34 -34.57 -36.43
C LYS A 871 -14.89 -34.75 -35.01
N LEU A 872 -16.21 -34.61 -34.85
CA LEU A 872 -16.90 -34.80 -33.57
C LEU A 872 -16.79 -36.23 -33.04
N ALA A 873 -16.99 -37.23 -33.91
CA ALA A 873 -16.87 -38.63 -33.52
C ALA A 873 -15.46 -38.98 -33.01
N ILE A 874 -14.41 -38.44 -33.66
CA ILE A 874 -13.03 -38.61 -33.21
C ILE A 874 -12.81 -37.95 -31.84
N ILE A 875 -13.21 -36.69 -31.67
CA ILE A 875 -13.04 -35.95 -30.41
C ILE A 875 -13.79 -36.66 -29.28
N GLN A 876 -15.01 -37.12 -29.52
CA GLN A 876 -15.83 -37.80 -28.53
C GLN A 876 -15.22 -39.15 -28.12
N ALA A 877 -14.71 -39.93 -29.07
CA ALA A 877 -14.03 -41.20 -28.78
C ALA A 877 -12.75 -41.00 -27.95
N GLU A 878 -11.95 -39.97 -28.27
CA GLU A 878 -10.76 -39.63 -27.47
C GLU A 878 -11.13 -39.11 -26.08
N PHE A 879 -12.22 -38.33 -25.97
CA PHE A 879 -12.75 -37.89 -24.68
C PHE A 879 -13.16 -39.09 -23.82
N GLU A 880 -13.96 -40.01 -24.34
CA GLU A 880 -14.41 -41.20 -23.60
C GLU A 880 -13.24 -42.07 -23.13
N ARG A 881 -12.23 -42.25 -23.99
CA ARG A 881 -11.02 -43.02 -23.65
C ARG A 881 -10.20 -42.37 -22.54
N LEU A 882 -9.93 -41.07 -22.65
CA LEU A 882 -9.04 -40.35 -21.73
C LEU A 882 -9.74 -39.89 -20.46
N HIS A 883 -11.06 -39.74 -20.50
CA HIS A 883 -11.91 -39.36 -19.37
C HIS A 883 -12.40 -40.58 -18.57
N ASP A 884 -11.98 -41.80 -18.88
CA ASP A 884 -12.26 -42.97 -18.03
C ASP A 884 -11.67 -42.74 -16.61
N PRO A 885 -12.44 -42.98 -15.53
CA PRO A 885 -11.97 -42.80 -14.14
C PRO A 885 -10.67 -43.56 -13.80
N ASN A 886 -10.41 -44.68 -14.46
CA ASN A 886 -9.22 -45.51 -14.25
C ASN A 886 -8.06 -45.11 -15.17
N HIS A 887 -8.27 -44.18 -16.11
CA HIS A 887 -7.22 -43.75 -17.02
C HIS A 887 -6.21 -42.86 -16.27
N PRO A 888 -4.89 -43.15 -16.34
CA PRO A 888 -3.87 -42.38 -15.62
C PRO A 888 -3.90 -40.87 -15.90
N VAL A 889 -4.21 -40.50 -17.16
CA VAL A 889 -4.34 -39.09 -17.58
C VAL A 889 -5.40 -38.33 -16.77
N ARG A 890 -6.59 -38.92 -16.58
CA ARG A 890 -7.65 -38.27 -15.82
C ARG A 890 -7.25 -38.08 -14.36
N ASN A 891 -6.68 -39.12 -13.74
CA ASN A 891 -6.21 -39.04 -12.36
C ASN A 891 -5.12 -37.96 -12.18
N ALA A 892 -4.18 -37.88 -13.11
CA ALA A 892 -3.12 -36.86 -13.10
C ALA A 892 -3.68 -35.44 -13.19
N ILE A 893 -4.68 -35.20 -14.06
CA ILE A 893 -5.35 -33.90 -14.19
C ILE A 893 -6.08 -33.52 -12.89
N GLU A 894 -6.90 -34.43 -12.34
CA GLU A 894 -7.72 -34.17 -11.15
C GLU A 894 -6.87 -33.93 -9.90
N THR A 895 -5.67 -34.50 -9.83
CA THR A 895 -4.79 -34.41 -8.66
C THR A 895 -3.58 -33.49 -8.88
N LEU A 896 -3.51 -32.77 -10.01
CA LEU A 896 -2.35 -31.97 -10.40
C LEU A 896 -1.95 -30.91 -9.36
N ASP A 897 -2.94 -30.36 -8.65
CA ASP A 897 -2.75 -29.33 -7.60
C ASP A 897 -2.01 -29.83 -6.35
N SER A 898 -1.75 -31.14 -6.25
CA SER A 898 -0.88 -31.70 -5.20
C SER A 898 0.61 -31.43 -5.45
N ILE A 899 0.99 -31.04 -6.67
CA ILE A 899 2.35 -30.59 -7.00
C ILE A 899 2.49 -29.13 -6.57
N GLU A 900 3.55 -28.81 -5.80
CA GLU A 900 3.70 -27.50 -5.19
C GLU A 900 3.80 -26.36 -6.22
N GLU A 901 4.58 -26.53 -7.28
CA GLU A 901 4.74 -25.55 -8.36
C GLU A 901 3.40 -25.26 -9.05
N VAL A 902 2.64 -26.30 -9.35
CA VAL A 902 1.30 -26.19 -9.96
C VAL A 902 0.38 -25.39 -9.04
N ARG A 903 0.36 -25.74 -7.76
CA ARG A 903 -0.47 -25.05 -6.76
C ARG A 903 -0.13 -23.58 -6.64
N ILE A 904 1.17 -23.23 -6.53
CA ILE A 904 1.63 -21.84 -6.42
C ILE A 904 1.24 -21.05 -7.67
N ILE A 905 1.44 -21.62 -8.87
CA ILE A 905 1.07 -20.98 -10.14
C ILE A 905 -0.44 -20.72 -10.19
N LYS A 906 -1.27 -21.73 -9.90
CA LYS A 906 -2.73 -21.59 -9.93
C LYS A 906 -3.26 -20.66 -8.84
N GLU A 907 -2.69 -20.66 -7.65
CA GLU A 907 -3.04 -19.73 -6.57
C GLU A 907 -2.70 -18.29 -6.93
N ALA A 908 -1.56 -18.04 -7.58
CA ALA A 908 -1.17 -16.70 -8.02
C ALA A 908 -2.06 -16.12 -9.15
N LEU A 909 -2.76 -16.99 -9.90
CA LEU A 909 -3.68 -16.60 -10.96
C LEU A 909 -5.12 -16.35 -10.47
N LYS A 910 -5.46 -16.81 -9.26
CA LYS A 910 -6.74 -16.51 -8.58
C LYS A 910 -6.74 -15.10 -7.97
#